data_AF-A0A8C9YQR5-F1
#
_entry.id   AF-A0A8C9YQR5-F1
#
_cell.length_a   1.000
_cell.length_b   1.000
_cell.length_c   1.000
_cell.angle_alpha   90.00
_cell.angle_beta   90.00
_cell.angle_gamma   90.00
#
_symmetry.space_group_name_H-M   'P 1'
#
loop_
_entity.id
_entity.type
_entity.pdbx_description
1 polymer ?
#
loop_
_entity_poly.entity_id
_entity_poly.type
_entity_poly.pdbx_seq_one_letter_code
_entity_poly.pdbx_strand_id
1 'polypeptide(L)'
;MMKSGGSYFLKMAEMDLKTATSTMEALVRISSNMKSLEHELHCTVCKDIVKQPVVLPCQHSVCLMCASEVLVANGYPPPDLPPEPNSPASTPNTRSPRQARRTPKAEQRPIDRVLRAGPHPPSPSMPRSPGYGTYPGRRRKEGPPVVMMFPCIPCGRDVELGERGLADCLRNLTLERIVERYRHTVSLGSVAVMCQFCKPPQALEATKGCADCRTNFCNECFKLYHPWGTPRAQHEHIQPTLNFRPKVLTCPEHDQEKLQFYCRSCQRLLCPLCKLRRIHTGHKILPVAHAYQALKEKITKEMNHILSNQDTVLGQITQLESSITQTEVNGVSAREQLAQSIRDLTAALAERHASLTQALEEARKKRGEALAAQVAERRGLMEHAGLMAFTQELLKETDQPCFVQAARQTHNRFSKAIENLQHFTLAADPSFRHFQLDVSKELKLLTELNFIQAPLAPVIDTQRTLAYDQLFLCWRLPQDSAPAWHFSVEYRRRGVVPGGAGRGGIRGGLSAARWGWQRLDEVSGTSAVIDRLEMDSVYVLRVRGCNKAGYGEYSEEVYLHTPPAPVLNFYLDSRWGLHADRLVVSKEQRCARSVPGLSLLQAADHALTSCHLTSDLLVGDVAITQGRHYWACSVEPGSYLVKVGVGLESKLQEWFHLPQDMASPRYDPDSGHDSGAEDALDSAPPFCFLTMGMGKIYLPQHNHHHSSHGNGIRDPITNGPSSPTGHTYPLPPRLGVCLDFEKGRVTFYDAHSLRPLWEGHVDCSGPVCPAFCFIGGGALQLQELVANRNADQTPVRRVTIQPRVSN
;
A
#
# COMPACT_ATOMS: atom_id res chain seq x y z
N MET A 1 66.16 35.70 10.82
CA MET A 1 65.17 34.80 11.47
C MET A 1 63.74 35.40 11.50
N MET A 2 63.26 36.09 10.46
CA MET A 2 61.99 36.86 10.53
C MET A 2 60.80 36.31 9.71
N LYS A 3 60.94 35.22 8.95
CA LYS A 3 59.83 34.65 8.16
C LYS A 3 59.01 33.55 8.86
N SER A 4 59.40 33.12 10.06
CA SER A 4 58.69 32.04 10.79
C SER A 4 57.51 32.56 11.65
N GLY A 5 57.67 33.70 12.32
CA GLY A 5 56.71 34.19 13.33
C GLY A 5 55.30 34.50 12.81
N GLY A 6 55.16 34.93 11.55
CA GLY A 6 53.86 35.29 10.98
C GLY A 6 52.89 34.11 10.84
N SER A 7 53.40 32.89 10.61
CA SER A 7 52.55 31.69 10.46
C SER A 7 51.97 31.24 11.81
N TYR A 8 52.71 31.42 12.91
CA TYR A 8 52.22 31.09 14.26
C TYR A 8 51.16 32.09 14.74
N PHE A 9 51.35 33.39 14.48
CA PHE A 9 50.35 34.41 14.83
C PHE A 9 49.03 34.23 14.07
N LEU A 10 49.07 33.92 12.76
CA LEU A 10 47.87 33.61 11.99
C LEU A 10 47.15 32.36 12.52
N LYS A 11 47.88 31.29 12.86
CA LYS A 11 47.29 30.07 13.43
C LYS A 11 46.70 30.28 14.83
N MET A 12 47.32 31.10 15.68
CA MET A 12 46.73 31.47 16.97
C MET A 12 45.44 32.28 16.76
N ALA A 13 45.46 33.31 15.92
CA ALA A 13 44.27 34.11 15.63
C ALA A 13 43.12 33.27 15.02
N GLU A 14 43.43 32.30 14.16
CA GLU A 14 42.43 31.38 13.59
C GLU A 14 41.88 30.38 14.64
N MET A 15 42.69 29.97 15.61
CA MET A 15 42.27 29.11 16.71
C MET A 15 41.45 29.88 17.76
N ASP A 16 41.82 31.12 18.05
CA ASP A 16 41.06 32.04 18.91
C ASP A 16 39.72 32.41 18.26
N LEU A 17 39.66 32.61 16.94
CA LEU A 17 38.41 32.85 16.21
C LEU A 17 37.48 31.61 16.19
N LYS A 18 38.04 30.40 16.05
CA LYS A 18 37.27 29.14 16.18
C LYS A 18 36.78 28.91 17.61
N THR A 19 37.55 29.35 18.60
CA THR A 19 37.15 29.31 20.02
C THR A 19 36.08 30.38 20.33
N ALA A 20 36.19 31.56 19.74
CA ALA A 20 35.20 32.64 19.85
C ALA A 20 33.86 32.29 19.18
N THR A 21 33.89 31.67 18.00
CA THR A 21 32.66 31.19 17.32
C THR A 21 32.02 30.02 18.08
N SER A 22 32.81 29.05 18.54
CA SER A 22 32.31 27.94 19.37
C SER A 22 31.70 28.42 20.71
N THR A 23 32.33 29.38 21.38
CA THR A 23 31.76 29.99 22.61
C THR A 23 30.54 30.85 22.31
N MET A 24 30.50 31.57 21.19
CA MET A 24 29.31 32.32 20.76
C MET A 24 28.13 31.39 20.42
N GLU A 25 28.37 30.28 19.71
CA GLU A 25 27.37 29.22 19.51
C GLU A 25 26.89 28.61 20.83
N ALA A 26 27.80 28.32 21.76
CA ALA A 26 27.43 27.81 23.08
C ALA A 26 26.56 28.80 23.85
N LEU A 27 26.88 30.10 23.82
CA LEU A 27 26.08 31.17 24.42
C LEU A 27 24.72 31.34 23.73
N VAL A 28 24.64 31.20 22.40
CA VAL A 28 23.37 31.19 21.65
C VAL A 28 22.52 29.97 22.03
N ARG A 29 23.11 28.77 22.12
CA ARG A 29 22.41 27.56 22.58
C ARG A 29 21.91 27.73 24.02
N ILE A 30 22.74 28.23 24.94
CA ILE A 30 22.34 28.55 26.32
C ILE A 30 21.19 29.56 26.35
N SER A 31 21.27 30.65 25.57
CA SER A 31 20.20 31.66 25.47
C SER A 31 18.90 31.08 24.92
N SER A 32 18.97 30.23 23.89
CA SER A 32 17.79 29.54 23.33
C SER A 32 17.17 28.55 24.33
N ASN A 33 18.00 27.83 25.09
CA ASN A 33 17.56 26.91 26.13
C ASN A 33 16.93 27.65 27.33
N MET A 34 17.44 28.84 27.68
CA MET A 34 16.83 29.68 28.72
C MET A 34 15.48 30.25 28.28
N LYS A 35 15.35 30.69 27.02
CA LYS A 35 14.05 31.11 26.45
C LYS A 35 13.06 29.95 26.35
N SER A 36 13.51 28.75 25.97
CA SER A 36 12.66 27.55 25.95
C SER A 36 12.20 27.17 27.36
N LEU A 37 13.11 27.22 28.34
CA LEU A 37 12.79 26.97 29.75
C LEU A 37 11.80 28.01 30.29
N GLU A 38 11.92 29.28 29.88
CA GLU A 38 11.03 30.35 30.32
C GLU A 38 9.56 30.05 30.03
N HIS A 39 9.25 29.46 28.87
CA HIS A 39 7.88 29.08 28.49
C HIS A 39 7.27 28.06 29.48
N GLU A 40 8.06 27.11 29.99
CA GLU A 40 7.67 26.11 30.99
C GLU A 40 7.46 26.69 32.41
N LEU A 41 7.84 27.96 32.64
CA LEU A 41 7.73 28.63 33.95
C LEU A 41 6.55 29.62 34.04
N HIS A 42 5.82 29.83 32.95
CA HIS A 42 4.67 30.74 32.90
C HIS A 42 3.39 30.07 33.42
N CYS A 43 2.55 30.85 34.10
CA CYS A 43 1.18 30.45 34.40
C CYS A 43 0.29 30.66 33.18
N THR A 44 -0.45 29.63 32.75
CA THR A 44 -1.31 29.73 31.56
C THR A 44 -2.52 30.66 31.70
N VAL A 45 -2.84 31.10 32.92
CA VAL A 45 -3.93 32.06 33.17
C VAL A 45 -3.44 33.51 33.06
N CYS A 46 -2.48 33.93 33.88
CA CYS A 46 -1.98 35.31 33.88
C CYS A 46 -0.84 35.58 32.88
N LYS A 47 -0.29 34.53 32.24
CA LYS A 47 0.85 34.59 31.30
C LYS A 47 2.16 35.15 31.87
N ASP A 48 2.23 35.39 33.19
CA ASP A 48 3.45 35.75 33.93
C ASP A 48 4.17 34.50 34.49
N ILE A 49 5.44 34.64 34.82
CA ILE A 49 6.22 33.66 35.60
C ILE A 49 5.47 33.32 36.90
N VAL A 50 5.17 32.04 37.09
CA VAL A 50 4.22 31.55 38.11
C VAL A 50 4.58 31.97 39.55
N LYS A 51 3.55 32.31 40.33
CA LYS A 51 3.64 32.80 41.72
C LYS A 51 2.78 31.90 42.61
N GLN A 52 3.36 31.37 43.70
CA GLN A 52 2.73 30.39 44.60
C GLN A 52 1.98 29.26 43.83
N PRO A 53 2.68 28.45 43.01
CA PRO A 53 2.03 27.47 42.15
C PRO A 53 1.29 26.37 42.94
N VAL A 54 0.11 25.98 42.48
CA VAL A 54 -0.62 24.77 42.89
C VAL A 54 -0.64 23.75 41.74
N VAL A 55 -0.51 22.46 42.09
CA VAL A 55 -0.62 21.33 41.16
C VAL A 55 -2.08 20.90 41.10
N LEU A 56 -2.69 21.00 39.93
CA LEU A 56 -4.03 20.48 39.65
C LEU A 56 -4.01 18.95 39.57
N PRO A 57 -5.13 18.24 39.77
CA PRO A 57 -5.22 16.79 39.60
C PRO A 57 -4.78 16.26 38.22
N CYS A 58 -4.84 17.10 37.18
CA CYS A 58 -4.29 16.83 35.84
C CYS A 58 -2.76 17.06 35.71
N GLN A 59 -2.06 17.29 36.81
CA GLN A 59 -0.61 17.53 36.96
C GLN A 59 -0.08 18.88 36.43
N HIS A 60 -0.90 19.68 35.74
CA HIS A 60 -0.53 21.06 35.37
C HIS A 60 -0.50 21.99 36.58
N SER A 61 0.29 23.06 36.48
CA SER A 61 0.48 24.03 37.56
C SER A 61 0.00 25.44 37.17
N VAL A 62 -0.67 26.10 38.11
CA VAL A 62 -1.18 27.48 37.96
C VAL A 62 -0.92 28.27 39.25
N CYS A 63 -0.89 29.61 39.18
CA CYS A 63 -0.79 30.45 40.37
C CYS A 63 -2.00 30.22 41.29
N LEU A 64 -1.80 30.17 42.62
CA LEU A 64 -2.90 30.04 43.59
C LEU A 64 -3.97 31.13 43.43
N MET A 65 -3.58 32.39 43.19
CA MET A 65 -4.52 33.50 42.99
C MET A 65 -5.31 33.34 41.69
N CYS A 66 -4.64 33.07 40.57
CA CYS A 66 -5.32 32.82 39.30
C CYS A 66 -6.27 31.62 39.36
N ALA A 67 -5.92 30.58 40.12
CA ALA A 67 -6.80 29.44 40.34
C ALA A 67 -8.05 29.84 41.16
N SER A 68 -7.86 30.68 42.19
CA SER A 68 -8.95 31.23 43.01
C SER A 68 -9.87 32.15 42.21
N GLU A 69 -9.29 33.06 41.42
CA GLU A 69 -10.02 33.99 40.54
C GLU A 69 -10.88 33.23 39.53
N VAL A 70 -10.33 32.20 38.88
CA VAL A 70 -11.07 31.34 37.94
C VAL A 70 -12.21 30.58 38.63
N LEU A 71 -12.04 30.09 39.86
CA LEU A 71 -13.15 29.44 40.58
C LEU A 71 -14.25 30.41 40.99
N VAL A 72 -13.89 31.61 41.48
CA VAL A 72 -14.86 32.66 41.83
C VAL A 72 -15.62 33.15 40.59
N ALA A 73 -14.94 33.31 39.45
CA ALA A 73 -15.56 33.65 38.16
C ALA A 73 -16.54 32.56 37.68
N ASN A 74 -16.31 31.30 38.02
CA ASN A 74 -17.21 30.17 37.75
C ASN A 74 -18.30 29.98 38.83
N GLY A 75 -18.49 30.94 39.73
CA GLY A 75 -19.59 30.96 40.70
C GLY A 75 -19.38 30.14 41.98
N TYR A 76 -18.17 29.63 42.23
CA TYR A 76 -17.83 28.97 43.49
C TYR A 76 -17.51 29.98 44.60
N PRO A 77 -17.76 29.65 45.89
CA PRO A 77 -17.41 30.54 47.00
C PRO A 77 -15.89 30.79 47.05
N PRO A 78 -15.45 31.99 47.52
CA PRO A 78 -14.03 32.28 47.66
C PRO A 78 -13.37 31.28 48.63
N PRO A 79 -12.24 30.66 48.26
CA PRO A 79 -11.56 29.70 49.12
C PRO A 79 -10.91 30.39 50.33
N ASP A 80 -10.82 29.67 51.46
CA ASP A 80 -10.13 30.13 52.67
C ASP A 80 -8.61 30.17 52.43
N LEU A 81 -8.11 31.32 51.98
CA LEU A 81 -6.69 31.56 51.72
C LEU A 81 -5.94 31.91 53.03
N PRO A 82 -4.71 31.39 53.24
CA PRO A 82 -3.89 31.82 54.37
C PRO A 82 -3.51 33.30 54.22
N PRO A 83 -3.47 34.10 55.31
CA PRO A 83 -3.31 35.54 55.24
C PRO A 83 -2.02 35.96 54.53
N GLU A 84 -2.16 36.86 53.54
CA GLU A 84 -1.05 37.50 52.84
C GLU A 84 -0.23 38.39 53.80
N PRO A 85 1.12 38.37 53.73
CA PRO A 85 1.97 39.07 54.70
C PRO A 85 2.14 40.58 54.42
N ASN A 86 1.16 41.24 53.78
CA ASN A 86 1.18 42.69 53.51
C ASN A 86 -0.24 43.28 53.43
N SER A 87 -0.70 43.90 54.53
CA SER A 87 -1.86 44.82 54.56
C SER A 87 -1.80 45.69 55.83
N PRO A 88 -1.68 47.03 55.75
CA PRO A 88 -1.46 47.88 56.93
C PRO A 88 -2.75 48.51 57.49
N ALA A 89 -3.44 47.81 58.39
CA ALA A 89 -4.46 48.32 59.33
C ALA A 89 -4.77 47.20 60.36
N SER A 90 -4.95 47.39 61.68
CA SER A 90 -5.19 48.59 62.50
C SER A 90 -4.44 48.52 63.85
N THR A 91 -4.42 49.63 64.58
CA THR A 91 -3.70 49.80 65.87
C THR A 91 -4.19 48.89 67.02
N PRO A 92 -3.29 48.37 67.87
CA PRO A 92 -3.67 47.67 69.10
C PRO A 92 -3.87 48.65 70.26
N ASN A 93 -5.02 48.57 70.93
CA ASN A 93 -5.31 49.34 72.14
C ASN A 93 -4.79 48.62 73.39
N THR A 94 -4.39 49.38 74.42
CA THR A 94 -3.55 48.88 75.52
C THR A 94 -4.33 48.36 76.74
N ARG A 95 -3.99 47.14 77.22
CA ARG A 95 -3.82 46.86 78.66
C ARG A 95 -3.06 45.57 78.95
N SER A 96 -2.35 45.52 80.08
CA SER A 96 -1.40 44.46 80.45
C SER A 96 -2.03 43.36 81.35
N PRO A 97 -1.33 42.22 81.57
CA PRO A 97 -1.94 41.01 82.14
C PRO A 97 -1.69 40.86 83.65
N ARG A 98 -2.50 40.02 84.31
CA ARG A 98 -2.12 39.44 85.62
C ARG A 98 -2.42 37.93 85.71
N GLN A 99 -1.30 37.19 85.68
CA GLN A 99 -0.98 35.87 86.25
C GLN A 99 -2.08 35.14 87.06
N ALA A 100 -2.19 33.82 86.88
CA ALA A 100 -1.74 32.85 87.90
C ALA A 100 -1.61 31.40 87.38
N ARG A 101 -0.63 30.67 87.93
CA ARG A 101 -0.30 29.24 87.74
C ARG A 101 -1.47 28.27 87.93
N ARG A 102 -1.36 27.07 87.35
CA ARG A 102 -1.65 25.79 88.03
C ARG A 102 -0.88 24.61 87.44
N THR A 103 -0.47 23.68 88.32
CA THR A 103 0.05 22.34 88.03
C THR A 103 -1.07 21.28 88.18
N PRO A 104 -0.89 20.03 87.71
CA PRO A 104 -1.99 19.22 87.16
C PRO A 104 -2.52 18.13 88.11
N LYS A 105 -3.64 17.51 87.71
CA LYS A 105 -3.95 16.09 87.98
C LYS A 105 -4.87 15.50 86.90
N ALA A 106 -4.89 14.18 86.81
CA ALA A 106 -5.55 13.38 85.78
C ALA A 106 -6.80 12.65 86.32
N GLU A 107 -7.23 11.60 85.58
CA GLU A 107 -8.25 10.57 85.95
C GLU A 107 -9.73 10.98 85.75
N GLN A 108 -10.68 10.10 85.41
CA GLN A 108 -10.69 8.81 84.66
C GLN A 108 -12.18 8.52 84.26
N ARG A 109 -12.44 7.61 83.30
CA ARG A 109 -13.80 7.05 83.03
C ARG A 109 -14.07 5.85 83.95
N PRO A 110 -15.33 5.43 84.22
CA PRO A 110 -15.86 4.20 83.54
C PRO A 110 -17.43 4.15 83.36
N ILE A 111 -17.99 3.48 82.31
CA ILE A 111 -18.65 2.11 82.26
C ILE A 111 -20.07 2.08 82.92
N ASP A 112 -21.15 1.46 82.39
CA ASP A 112 -21.30 0.42 81.32
C ASP A 112 -22.39 0.69 80.23
N ARG A 113 -23.64 0.15 80.34
CA ARG A 113 -24.28 -0.67 79.27
C ARG A 113 -25.78 -1.03 79.50
N VAL A 114 -26.42 -1.68 78.49
CA VAL A 114 -27.57 -2.66 78.51
C VAL A 114 -28.92 -2.27 77.82
N LEU A 115 -29.23 -2.98 76.69
CA LEU A 115 -30.50 -3.63 76.18
C LEU A 115 -31.91 -2.96 76.29
N ARG A 116 -33.00 -3.36 75.59
CA ARG A 116 -33.36 -3.97 74.26
C ARG A 116 -34.93 -4.09 74.14
N ALA A 117 -35.48 -4.40 72.95
CA ALA A 117 -36.90 -4.70 72.58
C ALA A 117 -37.82 -3.46 72.31
N GLY A 118 -38.81 -3.43 71.39
CA GLY A 118 -39.52 -4.44 70.54
C GLY A 118 -41.06 -4.40 70.80
N PRO A 119 -42.01 -4.86 69.93
CA PRO A 119 -41.87 -5.51 68.59
C PRO A 119 -43.01 -5.29 67.50
N HIS A 120 -42.81 -5.86 66.29
CA HIS A 120 -43.79 -6.45 65.30
C HIS A 120 -44.76 -5.62 64.37
N PRO A 121 -45.25 -6.21 63.22
CA PRO A 121 -45.70 -5.51 61.99
C PRO A 121 -47.20 -5.75 61.58
N PRO A 122 -47.73 -5.23 60.42
CA PRO A 122 -47.63 -5.92 59.10
C PRO A 122 -47.58 -4.99 57.82
N SER A 123 -47.62 -5.61 56.64
CA SER A 123 -47.62 -5.07 55.24
C SER A 123 -49.03 -4.57 54.77
N PRO A 124 -49.37 -4.21 53.49
CA PRO A 124 -48.59 -4.24 52.22
C PRO A 124 -48.82 -3.08 51.17
N SER A 125 -48.01 -3.11 50.09
CA SER A 125 -48.26 -2.75 48.66
C SER A 125 -49.01 -1.48 48.18
N MET A 126 -48.31 -0.77 47.28
CA MET A 126 -48.76 0.08 46.14
C MET A 126 -49.45 1.46 46.38
N PRO A 127 -49.11 2.51 45.58
CA PRO A 127 -49.66 3.86 45.73
C PRO A 127 -50.67 4.26 44.62
N ARG A 128 -51.52 5.28 44.89
CA ARG A 128 -52.00 6.29 43.91
C ARG A 128 -52.82 7.43 44.55
N SER A 129 -52.24 8.65 44.51
CA SER A 129 -52.90 9.98 44.40
C SER A 129 -53.97 10.39 45.46
N PRO A 130 -54.48 11.65 45.43
CA PRO A 130 -53.75 12.92 45.62
C PRO A 130 -54.40 13.81 46.70
N GLY A 131 -53.70 14.83 47.25
CA GLY A 131 -54.41 15.90 47.99
C GLY A 131 -53.64 16.74 49.02
N TYR A 132 -53.82 18.05 48.89
CA TYR A 132 -53.45 19.21 49.72
C TYR A 132 -53.51 19.17 51.27
N GLY A 133 -52.67 20.01 51.89
CA GLY A 133 -52.77 20.54 53.27
C GLY A 133 -51.98 19.76 54.34
N THR A 134 -51.36 20.34 55.38
CA THR A 134 -51.11 21.74 55.82
C THR A 134 -49.83 21.79 56.71
N TYR A 135 -49.31 23.00 56.99
CA TYR A 135 -48.11 23.31 57.81
C TYR A 135 -48.13 22.79 59.28
N PRO A 136 -47.03 22.86 60.09
CA PRO A 136 -45.61 23.21 59.79
C PRO A 136 -44.52 22.29 60.42
N GLY A 137 -43.27 22.38 59.93
CA GLY A 137 -42.10 22.49 60.83
C GLY A 137 -41.01 21.40 60.86
N ARG A 138 -39.97 21.54 60.02
CA ARG A 138 -38.53 21.50 60.43
C ARG A 138 -37.62 21.85 59.25
N ARG A 139 -36.78 22.88 59.37
CA ARG A 139 -35.68 23.10 58.42
C ARG A 139 -34.58 22.07 58.69
N ARG A 140 -34.31 21.18 57.73
CA ARG A 140 -32.99 20.55 57.57
C ARG A 140 -32.18 21.41 56.60
N LYS A 141 -30.93 21.73 56.97
CA LYS A 141 -29.97 22.41 56.10
C LYS A 141 -28.82 21.44 55.84
N GLU A 142 -28.92 20.67 54.77
CA GLU A 142 -27.84 19.89 54.18
C GLU A 142 -28.27 19.54 52.75
N GLY A 143 -27.62 20.17 51.77
CA GLY A 143 -27.70 19.77 50.36
C GLY A 143 -26.54 18.82 50.02
N PRO A 144 -26.56 18.17 48.85
CA PRO A 144 -25.45 17.32 48.42
C PRO A 144 -24.14 18.14 48.28
N PRO A 145 -22.97 17.52 48.52
CA PRO A 145 -21.68 18.20 48.39
C PRO A 145 -21.44 18.67 46.95
N VAL A 146 -20.96 19.91 46.81
CA VAL A 146 -20.67 20.51 45.51
C VAL A 146 -19.21 20.21 45.13
N VAL A 147 -19.01 19.35 44.15
CA VAL A 147 -17.69 19.10 43.55
C VAL A 147 -17.31 20.30 42.68
N MET A 148 -16.12 20.87 42.92
CA MET A 148 -15.63 22.02 42.14
C MET A 148 -14.93 21.57 40.86
N MET A 149 -15.26 22.21 39.73
CA MET A 149 -14.64 21.97 38.43
C MET A 149 -13.69 23.12 38.06
N PHE A 150 -12.52 22.80 37.50
CA PHE A 150 -11.53 23.78 37.09
C PHE A 150 -11.14 23.64 35.60
N PRO A 151 -11.35 24.67 34.75
CA PRO A 151 -11.00 24.61 33.33
C PRO A 151 -9.47 24.68 33.13
N CYS A 152 -8.85 23.54 32.83
CA CYS A 152 -7.40 23.46 32.64
C CYS A 152 -7.01 23.72 31.18
N ILE A 153 -6.53 24.94 30.90
CA ILE A 153 -6.12 25.39 29.56
C ILE A 153 -5.13 24.40 28.87
N PRO A 154 -4.04 23.93 29.51
CA PRO A 154 -3.17 22.90 28.92
C PRO A 154 -3.85 21.58 28.53
N CYS A 155 -4.89 21.16 29.26
CA CYS A 155 -5.61 19.91 28.99
C CYS A 155 -6.75 20.08 27.98
N GLY A 156 -7.25 21.30 27.77
CA GLY A 156 -8.49 21.56 27.03
C GLY A 156 -9.72 20.92 27.68
N ARG A 157 -9.71 20.66 28.99
CA ARG A 157 -10.77 19.96 29.74
C ARG A 157 -10.90 20.46 31.17
N ASP A 158 -12.08 20.31 31.74
CA ASP A 158 -12.35 20.60 33.15
C ASP A 158 -11.83 19.49 34.07
N VAL A 159 -11.35 19.89 35.25
CA VAL A 159 -10.68 19.02 36.23
C VAL A 159 -11.41 19.09 37.56
N GLU A 160 -11.83 17.93 38.08
CA GLU A 160 -12.47 17.79 39.39
C GLU A 160 -11.48 18.08 40.52
N LEU A 161 -11.74 19.12 41.32
CA LEU A 161 -10.94 19.49 42.50
C LEU A 161 -11.47 18.89 43.81
N GLY A 162 -12.62 18.21 43.78
CA GLY A 162 -13.27 17.65 44.97
C GLY A 162 -14.07 18.67 45.78
N GLU A 163 -14.41 18.30 47.02
CA GLU A 163 -15.32 19.07 47.89
C GLU A 163 -14.62 20.25 48.60
N ARG A 164 -13.28 20.20 48.79
CA ARG A 164 -12.49 21.27 49.43
C ARG A 164 -11.71 22.13 48.42
N GLY A 165 -11.91 21.90 47.11
CA GLY A 165 -11.37 22.73 46.03
C GLY A 165 -9.85 22.86 46.07
N LEU A 166 -9.36 24.12 46.05
CA LEU A 166 -7.91 24.39 46.04
C LEU A 166 -7.18 23.95 47.31
N ALA A 167 -7.87 23.70 48.43
CA ALA A 167 -7.24 23.19 49.65
C ALA A 167 -6.72 21.76 49.49
N ASP A 168 -7.31 20.97 48.58
CA ASP A 168 -6.86 19.61 48.25
C ASP A 168 -5.72 19.59 47.22
N CYS A 169 -5.42 20.73 46.59
CA CYS A 169 -4.35 20.86 45.60
C CYS A 169 -2.99 21.05 46.29
N LEU A 170 -2.00 20.24 45.91
CA LEU A 170 -0.64 20.34 46.46
C LEU A 170 0.07 21.58 45.93
N ARG A 171 0.77 22.33 46.79
CA ARG A 171 1.66 23.41 46.34
C ARG A 171 2.88 22.84 45.58
N ASN A 172 3.17 23.37 44.40
CA ASN A 172 4.32 22.95 43.59
C ASN A 172 5.63 23.61 44.07
N LEU A 173 6.10 23.21 45.27
CA LEU A 173 7.34 23.71 45.85
C LEU A 173 8.58 23.44 44.97
N THR A 174 8.49 22.46 44.06
CA THR A 174 9.53 22.17 43.05
C THR A 174 9.58 23.25 41.97
N LEU A 175 8.45 23.61 41.37
CA LEU A 175 8.35 24.67 40.37
C LEU A 175 8.70 26.03 40.98
N GLU A 176 8.26 26.31 42.22
CA GLU A 176 8.62 27.51 42.97
C GLU A 176 10.16 27.65 43.12
N ARG A 177 10.87 26.56 43.46
CA ARG A 177 12.35 26.53 43.50
C ARG A 177 13.03 26.59 42.13
N ILE A 178 12.39 26.10 41.07
CA ILE A 178 12.92 26.23 39.70
C ILE A 178 12.81 27.68 39.25
N VAL A 179 11.67 28.33 39.50
CA VAL A 179 11.43 29.76 39.26
C VAL A 179 12.40 30.64 40.07
N GLU A 180 12.63 30.33 41.36
CA GLU A 180 13.64 31.03 42.18
C GLU A 180 15.03 30.92 41.52
N ARG A 181 15.47 29.70 41.13
CA ARG A 181 16.77 29.51 40.45
C ARG A 181 16.83 30.19 39.08
N TYR A 182 15.76 30.16 38.29
CA TYR A 182 15.67 30.86 37.00
C TYR A 182 15.83 32.36 37.19
N ARG A 183 15.07 32.96 38.13
CA ARG A 183 15.22 34.39 38.50
C ARG A 183 16.64 34.72 38.95
N HIS A 184 17.27 33.89 39.79
CA HIS A 184 18.68 34.08 40.17
C HIS A 184 19.69 33.92 39.03
N THR A 185 19.35 33.19 37.96
CA THR A 185 20.24 32.94 36.81
C THR A 185 20.09 34.03 35.73
N VAL A 186 18.87 34.56 35.56
CA VAL A 186 18.55 35.57 34.54
C VAL A 186 18.67 37.00 35.08
N SER A 187 18.41 37.23 36.37
CA SER A 187 18.63 38.52 37.02
C SER A 187 20.03 38.61 37.63
N LEU A 188 20.96 39.24 36.90
CA LEU A 188 22.31 39.62 37.35
C LEU A 188 22.33 40.73 38.44
N GLY A 189 21.26 40.83 39.24
CA GLY A 189 21.09 41.81 40.31
C GLY A 189 20.11 41.28 41.35
N SER A 190 20.57 41.18 42.60
CA SER A 190 19.73 40.73 43.72
C SER A 190 18.60 41.72 43.98
N VAL A 191 17.36 41.23 44.09
CA VAL A 191 16.27 42.00 44.72
C VAL A 191 16.61 42.12 46.20
N ALA A 192 17.08 43.29 46.62
CA ALA A 192 17.44 43.55 48.01
C ALA A 192 16.21 43.36 48.92
N VAL A 193 16.32 42.43 49.87
CA VAL A 193 15.26 42.15 50.85
C VAL A 193 15.36 43.20 51.95
N MET A 194 14.36 44.06 52.09
CA MET A 194 14.42 45.20 53.03
C MET A 194 14.00 44.82 54.46
N CYS A 195 14.53 45.54 55.45
CA CYS A 195 14.15 45.43 56.85
C CYS A 195 12.72 45.93 57.08
N GLN A 196 11.88 45.11 57.70
CA GLN A 196 10.45 45.39 57.90
C GLN A 196 10.16 46.23 59.16
N PHE A 197 11.18 46.52 59.98
CA PHE A 197 11.06 47.25 61.25
C PHE A 197 11.82 48.60 61.27
N CYS A 198 12.53 48.95 60.20
CA CYS A 198 13.10 50.28 60.02
C CYS A 198 11.96 51.28 59.73
N LYS A 199 11.96 52.43 60.43
CA LYS A 199 11.02 53.52 60.10
C LYS A 199 11.52 54.27 58.85
N PRO A 200 10.63 54.66 57.91
CA PRO A 200 11.01 55.55 56.81
C PRO A 200 11.58 56.88 57.35
N PRO A 201 12.53 57.52 56.64
CA PRO A 201 13.05 57.18 55.32
C PRO A 201 14.24 56.18 55.31
N GLN A 202 14.73 55.74 56.48
CA GLN A 202 15.94 54.92 56.59
C GLN A 202 15.64 53.41 56.60
N ALA A 203 14.95 52.92 55.56
CA ALA A 203 14.75 51.49 55.35
C ALA A 203 16.06 50.83 54.92
N LEU A 204 16.75 50.16 55.84
CA LEU A 204 17.98 49.42 55.55
C LEU A 204 17.68 48.05 54.93
N GLU A 205 18.61 47.53 54.14
CA GLU A 205 18.58 46.14 53.71
C GLU A 205 18.57 45.21 54.94
N ALA A 206 17.78 44.15 54.86
CA ALA A 206 17.78 43.11 55.87
C ALA A 206 19.04 42.26 55.71
N THR A 207 19.73 42.05 56.83
CA THR A 207 20.92 41.19 56.91
C THR A 207 20.60 39.87 57.61
N LYS A 208 19.44 39.79 58.27
CA LYS A 208 19.00 38.68 59.13
C LYS A 208 17.52 38.38 58.94
N GLY A 209 17.17 37.13 58.64
CA GLY A 209 15.80 36.64 58.68
C GLY A 209 15.57 35.83 59.96
N CYS A 210 14.35 35.86 60.49
CA CYS A 210 13.94 34.98 61.60
C CYS A 210 12.81 34.06 61.14
N ALA A 211 13.00 32.75 61.21
CA ALA A 211 11.99 31.79 60.76
C ALA A 211 10.73 31.83 61.64
N ASP A 212 10.90 31.92 62.96
CA ASP A 212 9.80 31.95 63.93
C ASP A 212 9.03 33.27 63.92
N CYS A 213 9.74 34.41 63.82
CA CYS A 213 9.10 35.72 63.66
C CYS A 213 8.64 35.99 62.21
N ARG A 214 8.97 35.11 61.24
CA ARG A 214 8.63 35.22 59.81
C ARG A 214 8.90 36.59 59.20
N THR A 215 9.98 37.23 59.62
CA THR A 215 10.27 38.63 59.30
C THR A 215 11.76 38.88 59.09
N ASN A 216 12.05 39.89 58.26
CA ASN A 216 13.37 40.31 57.83
C ASN A 216 13.81 41.56 58.60
N PHE A 217 15.02 41.52 59.15
CA PHE A 217 15.61 42.54 60.00
C PHE A 217 16.98 42.97 59.48
N CYS A 218 17.29 44.26 59.58
CA CYS A 218 18.68 44.72 59.59
C CYS A 218 19.34 44.32 60.93
N ASN A 219 20.68 44.36 61.01
CA ASN A 219 21.42 43.94 62.20
C ASN A 219 20.96 44.60 63.50
N GLU A 220 20.60 45.90 63.48
CA GLU A 220 20.13 46.62 64.67
C GLU A 220 18.71 46.23 65.08
N CYS A 221 17.77 46.19 64.13
CA CYS A 221 16.42 45.70 64.42
C CYS A 221 16.43 44.25 64.90
N PHE A 222 17.33 43.39 64.38
CA PHE A 222 17.43 42.01 64.86
C PHE A 222 17.80 41.95 66.35
N LYS A 223 18.85 42.67 66.77
CA LYS A 223 19.28 42.76 68.19
C LYS A 223 18.16 43.29 69.09
N LEU A 224 17.44 44.33 68.64
CA LEU A 224 16.35 44.95 69.41
C LEU A 224 15.18 43.99 69.65
N TYR A 225 14.81 43.16 68.66
CA TYR A 225 13.69 42.23 68.77
C TYR A 225 14.08 40.83 69.27
N HIS A 226 15.38 40.49 69.25
CA HIS A 226 15.97 39.22 69.73
C HIS A 226 17.10 39.48 70.75
N PRO A 227 16.85 40.21 71.86
CA PRO A 227 17.88 40.48 72.86
C PRO A 227 18.28 39.20 73.61
N TRP A 228 19.59 39.06 73.83
CA TRP A 228 20.20 37.88 74.45
C TRP A 228 19.60 37.55 75.83
N GLY A 229 19.40 36.26 76.11
CA GLY A 229 18.75 35.78 77.33
C GLY A 229 17.21 35.75 77.31
N THR A 230 16.56 36.21 76.23
CA THR A 230 15.10 36.06 76.07
C THR A 230 14.73 34.79 75.28
N PRO A 231 13.49 34.26 75.42
CA PRO A 231 13.01 33.16 74.57
C PRO A 231 13.10 33.46 73.07
N ARG A 232 12.95 34.73 72.67
CA ARG A 232 13.12 35.15 71.28
C ARG A 232 14.55 34.99 70.77
N ALA A 233 15.57 35.09 71.62
CA ALA A 233 16.95 34.84 71.19
C ALA A 233 17.22 33.37 70.83
N GLN A 234 16.30 32.45 71.11
CA GLN A 234 16.36 31.04 70.70
C GLN A 234 15.69 30.78 69.34
N HIS A 235 15.09 31.79 68.70
CA HIS A 235 14.48 31.63 67.38
C HIS A 235 15.51 31.28 66.29
N GLU A 236 15.09 30.50 65.30
CA GLU A 236 15.94 30.08 64.18
C GLU A 236 16.29 31.27 63.26
N HIS A 237 17.57 31.61 63.22
CA HIS A 237 18.12 32.66 62.37
C HIS A 237 18.47 32.12 60.99
N ILE A 238 17.85 32.69 59.95
CA ILE A 238 18.02 32.31 58.55
C ILE A 238 18.51 33.52 57.72
N GLN A 239 18.95 33.29 56.49
CA GLN A 239 19.20 34.39 55.56
C GLN A 239 17.90 35.16 55.25
N PRO A 240 17.99 36.47 54.90
CA PRO A 240 16.84 37.24 54.44
C PRO A 240 16.13 36.55 53.28
N THR A 241 14.83 36.34 53.40
CA THR A 241 14.03 35.72 52.33
C THR A 241 12.66 36.38 52.22
N LEU A 242 12.11 36.42 51.02
CA LEU A 242 10.72 36.85 50.81
C LEU A 242 9.70 35.77 51.23
N ASN A 243 10.15 34.52 51.44
CA ASN A 243 9.33 33.33 51.61
C ASN A 243 9.69 32.53 52.88
N PHE A 244 9.23 32.98 54.06
CA PHE A 244 9.43 32.31 55.37
C PHE A 244 8.66 30.99 55.58
N ARG A 245 8.12 30.37 54.52
CA ARG A 245 7.25 29.19 54.64
C ARG A 245 8.08 27.91 54.83
N PRO A 246 7.70 26.98 55.74
CA PRO A 246 8.44 25.75 55.98
C PRO A 246 8.53 24.91 54.70
N LYS A 247 9.75 24.58 54.27
CA LYS A 247 10.07 24.02 52.94
C LYS A 247 9.84 22.50 52.83
N VAL A 248 8.90 21.94 53.58
CA VAL A 248 8.63 20.50 53.70
C VAL A 248 7.23 20.19 53.16
N LEU A 249 7.11 19.15 52.32
CA LEU A 249 5.82 18.66 51.86
C LEU A 249 5.13 17.83 52.96
N THR A 250 4.04 18.37 53.50
CA THR A 250 3.14 17.69 54.43
C THR A 250 1.96 17.05 53.68
N CYS A 251 1.20 16.19 54.35
CA CYS A 251 0.04 15.53 53.77
C CYS A 251 -1.20 16.43 53.80
N PRO A 252 -2.00 16.54 52.72
CA PRO A 252 -3.22 17.36 52.72
C PRO A 252 -4.30 16.82 53.68
N GLU A 253 -4.26 15.52 53.99
CA GLU A 253 -5.15 14.87 54.96
C GLU A 253 -4.61 14.90 56.40
N HIS A 254 -3.32 15.14 56.57
CA HIS A 254 -2.61 15.05 57.85
C HIS A 254 -1.50 16.11 57.88
N ASP A 255 -1.89 17.34 58.20
CA ASP A 255 -1.08 18.56 58.14
C ASP A 255 0.26 18.49 58.88
N GLN A 256 0.30 17.77 60.00
CA GLN A 256 1.48 17.55 60.84
C GLN A 256 2.43 16.46 60.32
N GLU A 257 1.98 15.63 59.36
CA GLU A 257 2.70 14.45 58.89
C GLU A 257 3.47 14.68 57.60
N LYS A 258 4.73 14.23 57.58
CA LYS A 258 5.63 14.37 56.41
C LYS A 258 5.39 13.24 55.40
N LEU A 259 5.47 13.55 54.12
CA LEU A 259 5.41 12.53 53.05
C LEU A 259 6.72 11.72 53.02
N GLN A 260 6.63 10.41 53.29
CA GLN A 260 7.79 9.51 53.43
C GLN A 260 7.73 8.27 52.52
N PHE A 261 6.54 7.92 52.03
CA PHE A 261 6.29 6.75 51.19
C PHE A 261 5.74 7.17 49.81
N TYR A 262 5.91 6.32 48.82
CA TYR A 262 5.36 6.48 47.46
C TYR A 262 4.63 5.21 47.06
N CYS A 263 3.37 5.34 46.68
CA CYS A 263 2.57 4.24 46.15
C CYS A 263 2.73 4.17 44.62
N ARG A 264 3.41 3.14 44.12
CA ARG A 264 3.59 2.94 42.66
C ARG A 264 2.27 2.61 41.96
N SER A 265 1.35 1.92 42.64
CA SER A 265 0.03 1.58 42.08
C SER A 265 -0.87 2.81 41.90
N CYS A 266 -0.80 3.80 42.79
CA CYS A 266 -1.62 5.02 42.74
C CYS A 266 -0.87 6.25 42.22
N GLN A 267 0.43 6.12 41.93
CA GLN A 267 1.34 7.22 41.57
C GLN A 267 1.33 8.43 42.54
N ARG A 268 1.10 8.18 43.85
CA ARG A 268 0.93 9.23 44.87
C ARG A 268 1.92 9.09 46.03
N LEU A 269 2.33 10.23 46.58
CA LEU A 269 3.08 10.32 47.84
C LEU A 269 2.15 10.09 49.03
N LEU A 270 2.66 9.42 50.07
CA LEU A 270 1.93 9.05 51.29
C LEU A 270 2.75 9.42 52.54
N CYS A 271 2.06 9.86 53.59
CA CYS A 271 2.62 9.93 54.94
C CYS A 271 2.45 8.59 55.69
N PRO A 272 3.04 8.42 56.90
CA PRO A 272 2.87 7.23 57.72
C PRO A 272 1.40 6.87 57.99
N LEU A 273 0.53 7.86 58.25
CA LEU A 273 -0.90 7.63 58.51
C LEU A 273 -1.66 7.18 57.24
N CYS A 274 -1.36 7.77 56.08
CA CYS A 274 -1.96 7.34 54.79
C CYS A 274 -1.56 5.91 54.40
N LYS A 275 -0.35 5.46 54.76
CA LYS A 275 0.09 4.06 54.57
C LYS A 275 -0.75 3.06 55.38
N LEU A 276 -1.28 3.46 56.53
CA LEU A 276 -2.09 2.62 57.42
C LEU A 276 -3.59 2.60 57.06
N ARG A 277 -4.08 3.55 56.26
CA ARG A 277 -5.48 3.55 55.78
C ARG A 277 -5.72 2.41 54.79
N ARG A 278 -6.90 1.77 54.89
CA ARG A 278 -7.30 0.63 54.02
C ARG A 278 -7.29 0.93 52.51
N ILE A 279 -7.29 2.21 52.12
CA ILE A 279 -7.30 2.67 50.71
C ILE A 279 -6.06 2.22 49.93
N HIS A 280 -4.94 1.92 50.60
CA HIS A 280 -3.72 1.41 49.95
C HIS A 280 -3.36 -0.05 50.30
N THR A 281 -4.29 -0.85 50.81
CA THR A 281 -4.03 -2.29 51.05
C THR A 281 -3.81 -3.03 49.73
N GLY A 282 -2.76 -3.85 49.66
CA GLY A 282 -2.37 -4.59 48.45
C GLY A 282 -1.58 -3.77 47.42
N HIS A 283 -1.42 -2.46 47.59
CA HIS A 283 -0.65 -1.63 46.67
C HIS A 283 0.87 -1.70 46.91
N LYS A 284 1.66 -1.52 45.85
CA LYS A 284 3.13 -1.54 45.93
C LYS A 284 3.65 -0.19 46.44
N ILE A 285 3.86 -0.11 47.75
CA ILE A 285 4.40 1.07 48.45
C ILE A 285 5.91 0.94 48.64
N LEU A 286 6.65 2.00 48.35
CA LEU A 286 8.11 2.11 48.49
C LEU A 286 8.48 3.32 49.37
N PRO A 287 9.65 3.33 50.04
CA PRO A 287 10.19 4.56 50.62
C PRO A 287 10.45 5.61 49.53
N VAL A 288 10.22 6.90 49.83
CA VAL A 288 10.43 8.00 48.86
C VAL A 288 11.86 8.04 48.30
N ALA A 289 12.88 7.69 49.10
CA ALA A 289 14.26 7.65 48.65
C ALA A 289 14.50 6.67 47.47
N HIS A 290 13.87 5.48 47.50
CA HIS A 290 13.98 4.49 46.43
C HIS A 290 13.18 4.91 45.19
N ALA A 291 11.98 5.48 45.40
CA ALA A 291 11.18 6.03 44.31
C ALA A 291 11.88 7.21 43.61
N TYR A 292 12.55 8.07 44.38
CA TYR A 292 13.36 9.18 43.88
C TYR A 292 14.48 8.71 42.96
N GLN A 293 15.29 7.72 43.39
CA GLN A 293 16.39 7.18 42.58
C GLN A 293 15.85 6.58 41.26
N ALA A 294 14.84 5.71 41.35
CA ALA A 294 14.25 5.05 40.17
C ALA A 294 13.61 6.05 39.18
N LEU A 295 12.88 7.06 39.66
CA LEU A 295 12.28 8.07 38.80
C LEU A 295 13.33 9.01 38.20
N LYS A 296 14.36 9.40 38.97
CA LYS A 296 15.47 10.22 38.49
C LYS A 296 16.22 9.51 37.37
N GLU A 297 16.62 8.26 37.56
CA GLU A 297 17.27 7.45 36.52
C GLU A 297 16.40 7.29 35.28
N LYS A 298 15.09 7.05 35.46
CA LYS A 298 14.16 6.91 34.33
C LYS A 298 14.11 8.19 33.50
N ILE A 299 13.86 9.33 34.15
CA ILE A 299 13.79 10.64 33.49
C ILE A 299 15.13 10.99 32.84
N THR A 300 16.27 10.70 33.48
CA THR A 300 17.60 10.91 32.87
C THR A 300 17.80 10.06 31.62
N LYS A 301 17.36 8.79 31.60
CA LYS A 301 17.43 7.92 30.41
C LYS A 301 16.52 8.42 29.30
N GLU A 302 15.28 8.79 29.61
CA GLU A 302 14.30 9.32 28.64
C GLU A 302 14.80 10.66 28.04
N MET A 303 15.32 11.57 28.87
CA MET A 303 15.93 12.83 28.44
C MET A 303 17.14 12.61 27.54
N ASN A 304 18.08 11.75 27.93
CA ASN A 304 19.27 11.47 27.13
C ASN A 304 18.93 10.82 25.79
N HIS A 305 17.87 10.01 25.72
CA HIS A 305 17.38 9.44 24.46
C HIS A 305 16.78 10.49 23.52
N ILE A 306 16.01 11.45 24.06
CA ILE A 306 15.49 12.58 23.27
C ILE A 306 16.65 13.43 22.75
N LEU A 307 17.65 13.73 23.59
CA LEU A 307 18.85 14.47 23.20
C LEU A 307 19.67 13.72 22.12
N SER A 308 19.86 12.40 22.22
CA SER A 308 20.60 11.64 21.19
C SER A 308 19.85 11.55 19.86
N ASN A 309 18.51 11.59 19.90
CA ASN A 309 17.69 11.57 18.68
C ASN A 309 17.56 12.97 18.04
N GLN A 310 17.95 14.05 18.72
CA GLN A 310 17.80 15.42 18.23
C GLN A 310 18.52 15.63 16.90
N ASP A 311 19.75 15.14 16.76
CA ASP A 311 20.52 15.20 15.51
C ASP A 311 19.87 14.36 14.40
N THR A 312 19.20 13.26 14.74
CA THR A 312 18.45 12.44 13.77
C THR A 312 17.22 13.18 13.24
N VAL A 313 16.49 13.89 14.11
CA VAL A 313 15.34 14.71 13.72
C VAL A 313 15.79 15.91 12.86
N LEU A 314 16.92 16.53 13.19
CA LEU A 314 17.52 17.59 12.35
C LEU A 314 17.95 17.05 10.97
N GLY A 315 18.52 15.84 10.91
CA GLY A 315 18.80 15.13 9.66
C GLY A 315 17.55 14.85 8.83
N GLN A 316 16.44 14.46 9.48
CA GLN A 316 15.15 14.26 8.80
C GLN A 316 14.56 15.58 8.28
N ILE A 317 14.65 16.68 9.06
CA ILE A 317 14.20 18.01 8.62
C ILE A 317 14.98 18.46 7.38
N THR A 318 16.32 18.41 7.41
CA THR A 318 17.14 18.81 6.27
C THR A 318 16.93 17.92 5.04
N GLN A 319 16.66 16.62 5.22
CA GLN A 319 16.26 15.74 4.12
C GLN A 319 14.91 16.14 3.51
N LEU A 320 13.93 16.52 4.34
CA LEU A 320 12.62 17.00 3.88
C LEU A 320 12.76 18.35 3.14
N GLU A 321 13.53 19.29 3.68
CA GLU A 321 13.82 20.58 3.04
C GLU A 321 14.53 20.40 1.68
N SER A 322 15.49 19.47 1.60
CA SER A 322 16.14 19.09 0.34
C SER A 322 15.16 18.45 -0.66
N SER A 323 14.18 17.67 -0.17
CA SER A 323 13.17 17.03 -1.02
C SER A 323 12.14 18.04 -1.55
N ILE A 324 11.75 19.02 -0.73
CA ILE A 324 10.89 20.15 -1.11
C ILE A 324 11.59 20.98 -2.18
N THR A 325 12.81 21.44 -1.93
CA THR A 325 13.57 22.26 -2.90
C THR A 325 13.85 21.53 -4.22
N GLN A 326 14.15 20.23 -4.19
CA GLN A 326 14.25 19.43 -5.41
C GLN A 326 12.91 19.34 -6.18
N THR A 327 11.79 19.22 -5.47
CA THR A 327 10.45 19.18 -6.07
C THR A 327 10.11 20.50 -6.77
N GLU A 328 10.43 21.64 -6.15
CA GLU A 328 10.26 22.96 -6.75
C GLU A 328 11.10 23.12 -8.04
N VAL A 329 12.38 22.74 -8.00
CA VAL A 329 13.27 22.78 -9.19
C VAL A 329 12.75 21.88 -10.31
N ASN A 330 12.31 20.67 -9.98
CA ASN A 330 11.71 19.74 -10.94
C ASN A 330 10.42 20.31 -11.54
N GLY A 331 9.57 20.95 -10.73
CA GLY A 331 8.33 21.60 -11.17
C GLY A 331 8.58 22.78 -12.13
N VAL A 332 9.59 23.60 -11.84
CA VAL A 332 10.02 24.68 -12.76
C VAL A 332 10.52 24.11 -14.08
N SER A 333 11.32 23.03 -14.05
CA SER A 333 11.82 22.36 -15.26
C SER A 333 10.69 21.76 -16.11
N ALA A 334 9.76 21.04 -15.49
CA ALA A 334 8.61 20.45 -16.17
C ALA A 334 7.71 21.51 -16.83
N ARG A 335 7.51 22.66 -16.16
CA ARG A 335 6.78 23.80 -16.71
C ARG A 335 7.48 24.41 -17.92
N GLU A 336 8.81 24.50 -17.93
CA GLU A 336 9.55 25.01 -19.10
C GLU A 336 9.50 24.03 -20.28
N GLN A 337 9.56 22.72 -20.02
CA GLN A 337 9.37 21.69 -21.06
C GLN A 337 7.96 21.74 -21.69
N LEU A 338 6.93 21.95 -20.86
CA LEU A 338 5.57 22.20 -21.35
C LEU A 338 5.51 23.47 -22.21
N ALA A 339 6.08 24.58 -21.72
CA ALA A 339 6.11 25.84 -22.45
C ALA A 339 6.83 25.70 -23.80
N GLN A 340 7.95 24.98 -23.87
CA GLN A 340 8.64 24.68 -25.12
C GLN A 340 7.76 23.87 -26.08
N SER A 341 7.12 22.80 -25.60
CA SER A 341 6.26 21.94 -26.42
C SER A 341 5.09 22.72 -27.04
N ILE A 342 4.51 23.68 -26.30
CA ILE A 342 3.45 24.56 -26.81
C ILE A 342 4.00 25.64 -27.76
N ARG A 343 5.22 26.16 -27.53
CA ARG A 343 5.90 27.07 -28.49
C ARG A 343 6.14 26.38 -29.84
N ASP A 344 6.61 25.13 -29.83
CA ASP A 344 6.87 24.35 -31.05
C ASP A 344 5.59 24.11 -31.85
N LEU A 345 4.51 23.73 -31.16
CA LEU A 345 3.18 23.57 -31.76
C LEU A 345 2.65 24.88 -32.35
N THR A 346 2.84 26.00 -31.64
CA THR A 346 2.43 27.34 -32.11
C THR A 346 3.22 27.76 -33.36
N ALA A 347 4.53 27.46 -33.41
CA ALA A 347 5.36 27.74 -34.58
C ALA A 347 4.90 26.94 -35.81
N ALA A 348 4.63 25.64 -35.66
CA ALA A 348 4.11 24.80 -36.74
C ALA A 348 2.75 25.28 -37.27
N LEU A 349 1.85 25.73 -36.37
CA LEU A 349 0.57 26.33 -36.77
C LEU A 349 0.76 27.67 -37.51
N ALA A 350 1.70 28.51 -37.08
CA ALA A 350 2.01 29.77 -37.75
C ALA A 350 2.60 29.57 -39.16
N GLU A 351 3.52 28.59 -39.31
CA GLU A 351 4.07 28.20 -40.61
C GLU A 351 2.98 27.68 -41.55
N ARG A 352 2.09 26.81 -41.05
CA ARG A 352 0.95 26.28 -41.82
C ARG A 352 -0.02 27.39 -42.25
N HIS A 353 -0.32 28.34 -41.36
CA HIS A 353 -1.13 29.51 -41.66
C HIS A 353 -0.51 30.38 -42.77
N ALA A 354 0.81 30.65 -42.68
CA ALA A 354 1.52 31.42 -43.70
C ALA A 354 1.49 30.73 -45.07
N SER A 355 1.75 29.41 -45.11
CA SER A 355 1.70 28.59 -46.33
C SER A 355 0.32 28.61 -47.00
N LEU A 356 -0.77 28.44 -46.24
CA LEU A 356 -2.13 28.49 -46.76
C LEU A 356 -2.52 29.88 -47.26
N THR A 357 -2.10 30.93 -46.54
CA THR A 357 -2.33 32.33 -46.94
C THR A 357 -1.61 32.67 -48.25
N GLN A 358 -0.36 32.21 -48.41
CA GLN A 358 0.40 32.39 -49.65
C GLN A 358 -0.30 31.70 -50.83
N ALA A 359 -0.75 30.45 -50.67
CA ALA A 359 -1.46 29.73 -51.72
C ALA A 359 -2.76 30.43 -52.17
N LEU A 360 -3.48 31.05 -51.22
CA LEU A 360 -4.68 31.85 -51.50
C LEU A 360 -4.33 33.13 -52.28
N GLU A 361 -3.31 33.88 -51.85
CA GLU A 361 -2.89 35.12 -52.53
C GLU A 361 -2.28 34.84 -53.92
N GLU A 362 -1.55 33.73 -54.10
CA GLU A 362 -1.07 33.31 -55.42
C GLU A 362 -2.24 32.97 -56.37
N ALA A 363 -3.25 32.24 -55.88
CA ALA A 363 -4.44 31.93 -56.66
C ALA A 363 -5.23 33.20 -57.01
N ARG A 364 -5.38 34.12 -56.06
CA ARG A 364 -5.99 35.45 -56.26
C ARG A 364 -5.24 36.26 -57.31
N LYS A 365 -3.91 36.32 -57.22
CA LYS A 365 -3.06 37.03 -58.19
C LYS A 365 -3.22 36.44 -59.59
N LYS A 366 -3.05 35.13 -59.76
CA LYS A 366 -3.18 34.43 -61.06
C LYS A 366 -4.56 34.67 -61.71
N ARG A 367 -5.64 34.60 -60.93
CA ARG A 367 -7.01 34.89 -61.40
C ARG A 367 -7.20 36.37 -61.76
N GLY A 368 -6.69 37.27 -60.94
CA GLY A 368 -6.73 38.71 -61.20
C GLY A 368 -5.97 39.12 -62.46
N GLU A 369 -4.79 38.54 -62.68
CA GLU A 369 -3.97 38.73 -63.89
C GLU A 369 -4.69 38.20 -65.15
N ALA A 370 -5.31 37.01 -65.08
CA ALA A 370 -6.09 36.46 -66.20
C ALA A 370 -7.30 37.34 -66.57
N LEU A 371 -8.04 37.83 -65.57
CA LEU A 371 -9.16 38.74 -65.80
C LEU A 371 -8.71 40.12 -66.30
N ALA A 372 -7.59 40.65 -65.78
CA ALA A 372 -7.02 41.92 -66.24
C ALA A 372 -6.52 41.82 -67.70
N ALA A 373 -5.89 40.71 -68.07
CA ALA A 373 -5.48 40.42 -69.45
C ALA A 373 -6.70 40.34 -70.39
N GLN A 374 -7.77 39.66 -69.97
CA GLN A 374 -9.02 39.61 -70.73
C GLN A 374 -9.65 41.01 -70.91
N VAL A 375 -9.60 41.87 -69.88
CA VAL A 375 -10.06 43.27 -69.98
C VAL A 375 -9.20 44.08 -70.96
N ALA A 376 -7.87 43.87 -70.97
CA ALA A 376 -6.97 44.54 -71.91
C ALA A 376 -7.22 44.09 -73.37
N GLU A 377 -7.35 42.78 -73.60
CA GLU A 377 -7.71 42.21 -74.91
C GLU A 377 -9.03 42.80 -75.44
N ARG A 378 -10.09 42.75 -74.61
CA ARG A 378 -11.42 43.27 -75.00
C ARG A 378 -11.42 44.78 -75.20
N ARG A 379 -10.57 45.54 -74.50
CA ARG A 379 -10.37 46.97 -74.74
C ARG A 379 -9.67 47.23 -76.09
N GLY A 380 -8.67 46.43 -76.45
CA GLY A 380 -7.99 46.52 -77.75
C GLY A 380 -8.93 46.28 -78.94
N LEU A 381 -9.92 45.38 -78.80
CA LEU A 381 -10.98 45.21 -79.81
C LEU A 381 -11.86 46.46 -80.02
N MET A 382 -11.91 47.40 -79.07
CA MET A 382 -12.63 48.66 -79.22
C MET A 382 -11.83 49.72 -80.02
N GLU A 383 -10.53 49.50 -80.27
CA GLU A 383 -9.68 50.43 -81.02
C GLU A 383 -9.88 50.31 -82.56
N HIS A 384 -10.84 49.48 -83.01
CA HIS A 384 -11.23 49.31 -84.41
C HIS A 384 -11.88 50.55 -85.07
N ALA A 385 -11.88 51.73 -84.44
CA ALA A 385 -12.36 52.98 -85.02
C ALA A 385 -11.74 53.27 -86.41
N GLY A 386 -10.44 52.99 -86.59
CA GLY A 386 -9.78 53.11 -87.89
C GLY A 386 -10.25 52.10 -88.95
N LEU A 387 -10.63 50.88 -88.54
CA LEU A 387 -11.21 49.88 -89.45
C LEU A 387 -12.64 50.28 -89.86
N MET A 388 -13.42 50.84 -88.94
CA MET A 388 -14.76 51.37 -89.23
C MET A 388 -14.69 52.54 -90.22
N ALA A 389 -13.79 53.51 -89.99
CA ALA A 389 -13.56 54.63 -90.91
C ALA A 389 -13.06 54.16 -92.28
N PHE A 390 -12.07 53.26 -92.33
CA PHE A 390 -11.60 52.65 -93.58
C PHE A 390 -12.72 51.95 -94.35
N THR A 391 -13.61 51.25 -93.65
CA THR A 391 -14.76 50.58 -94.27
C THR A 391 -15.77 51.58 -94.83
N GLN A 392 -16.03 52.68 -94.12
CA GLN A 392 -16.91 53.76 -94.60
C GLN A 392 -16.39 54.43 -95.86
N GLU A 393 -15.06 54.60 -96.01
CA GLU A 393 -14.46 55.09 -97.25
C GLU A 393 -14.45 54.03 -98.36
N LEU A 394 -14.13 52.76 -98.05
CA LEU A 394 -14.17 51.65 -99.00
C LEU A 394 -15.57 51.46 -99.64
N LEU A 395 -16.65 51.72 -98.89
CA LEU A 395 -18.02 51.66 -99.40
C LEU A 395 -18.35 52.78 -100.43
N LYS A 396 -17.47 53.76 -100.63
CA LYS A 396 -17.59 54.80 -101.67
C LYS A 396 -16.81 54.48 -102.94
N GLU A 397 -16.03 53.39 -102.95
CA GLU A 397 -15.25 52.99 -104.13
C GLU A 397 -16.18 52.62 -105.30
N THR A 398 -15.81 53.06 -106.50
CA THR A 398 -16.62 52.90 -107.73
C THR A 398 -16.01 51.91 -108.72
N ASP A 399 -14.71 51.63 -108.62
CA ASP A 399 -14.08 50.58 -109.43
C ASP A 399 -14.39 49.18 -108.88
N GLN A 400 -15.11 48.38 -109.66
CA GLN A 400 -15.64 47.08 -109.22
C GLN A 400 -14.53 46.07 -108.88
N PRO A 401 -13.45 45.89 -109.68
CA PRO A 401 -12.32 45.05 -109.31
C PRO A 401 -11.61 45.46 -108.02
N CYS A 402 -11.28 46.76 -107.86
CA CYS A 402 -10.60 47.26 -106.66
C CYS A 402 -11.47 47.11 -105.41
N PHE A 403 -12.78 47.44 -105.51
CA PHE A 403 -13.72 47.24 -104.42
C PHE A 403 -13.77 45.77 -103.98
N VAL A 404 -13.93 44.81 -104.90
CA VAL A 404 -14.04 43.39 -104.56
C VAL A 404 -12.74 42.86 -103.90
N GLN A 405 -11.57 43.31 -104.37
CA GLN A 405 -10.29 42.92 -103.78
C GLN A 405 -10.15 43.39 -102.32
N ALA A 406 -10.48 44.65 -102.03
CA ALA A 406 -10.40 45.22 -100.69
C ALA A 406 -11.55 44.73 -99.78
N ALA A 407 -12.78 44.66 -100.29
CA ALA A 407 -13.97 44.23 -99.55
C ALA A 407 -13.82 42.81 -99.00
N ARG A 408 -13.19 41.88 -99.74
CA ARG A 408 -12.93 40.52 -99.24
C ARG A 408 -11.99 40.49 -98.04
N GLN A 409 -10.96 41.34 -98.02
CA GLN A 409 -10.04 41.45 -96.87
C GLN A 409 -10.73 42.09 -95.66
N THR A 410 -11.53 43.13 -95.90
CA THR A 410 -12.32 43.83 -94.88
C THR A 410 -13.39 42.93 -94.27
N HIS A 411 -14.10 42.16 -95.09
CA HIS A 411 -15.09 41.18 -94.64
C HIS A 411 -14.45 40.12 -93.73
N ASN A 412 -13.31 39.54 -94.12
CA ASN A 412 -12.59 38.57 -93.28
C ASN A 412 -12.18 39.15 -91.91
N ARG A 413 -11.81 40.45 -91.86
CA ARG A 413 -11.51 41.15 -90.60
C ARG A 413 -12.77 41.34 -89.75
N PHE A 414 -13.91 41.68 -90.35
CA PHE A 414 -15.17 41.79 -89.63
C PHE A 414 -15.72 40.45 -89.14
N SER A 415 -15.69 39.40 -89.95
CA SER A 415 -16.15 38.06 -89.52
C SER A 415 -15.38 37.60 -88.28
N LYS A 416 -14.04 37.76 -88.28
CA LYS A 416 -13.20 37.47 -87.11
C LYS A 416 -13.53 38.35 -85.88
N ALA A 417 -13.84 39.64 -86.08
CA ALA A 417 -14.25 40.51 -84.99
C ALA A 417 -15.65 40.15 -84.43
N ILE A 418 -16.57 39.72 -85.29
CA ILE A 418 -17.93 39.29 -84.92
C ILE A 418 -17.90 37.95 -84.17
N GLU A 419 -17.11 36.98 -84.64
CA GLU A 419 -16.86 35.71 -83.94
C GLU A 419 -16.36 35.95 -82.51
N ASN A 420 -15.37 36.85 -82.35
CA ASN A 420 -14.86 37.24 -81.04
C ASN A 420 -15.94 37.87 -80.13
N LEU A 421 -16.93 38.59 -80.68
CA LEU A 421 -18.01 39.22 -79.92
C LEU A 421 -19.14 38.24 -79.53
N GLN A 422 -19.37 37.20 -80.32
CA GLN A 422 -20.48 36.24 -80.10
C GLN A 422 -20.23 35.26 -78.94
N HIS A 423 -18.98 35.11 -78.48
CA HIS A 423 -18.64 34.23 -77.37
C HIS A 423 -17.95 34.98 -76.22
N PHE A 424 -18.61 34.99 -75.06
CA PHE A 424 -18.08 35.55 -73.82
C PHE A 424 -18.17 34.55 -72.67
N THR A 425 -17.01 34.22 -72.10
CA THR A 425 -16.83 33.49 -70.85
C THR A 425 -15.69 34.14 -70.07
N LEU A 426 -15.78 34.20 -68.74
CA LEU A 426 -14.70 34.74 -67.92
C LEU A 426 -13.43 33.87 -68.05
N ALA A 427 -12.27 34.51 -68.16
CA ALA A 427 -10.98 33.82 -68.23
C ALA A 427 -10.61 33.08 -66.93
N ALA A 428 -11.24 33.43 -65.81
CA ALA A 428 -11.12 32.73 -64.53
C ALA A 428 -12.39 32.90 -63.68
N ASP A 429 -12.69 31.92 -62.82
CA ASP A 429 -13.73 32.05 -61.80
C ASP A 429 -13.27 32.98 -60.66
N PRO A 430 -14.02 34.07 -60.34
CA PRO A 430 -13.71 34.94 -59.20
C PRO A 430 -14.00 34.29 -57.83
N SER A 431 -14.67 33.13 -57.77
CA SER A 431 -15.10 32.49 -56.53
C SER A 431 -13.99 31.76 -55.78
N PHE A 432 -13.92 31.94 -54.47
CA PHE A 432 -12.99 31.21 -53.58
C PHE A 432 -13.69 30.09 -52.78
N ARG A 433 -14.87 29.61 -53.22
CA ARG A 433 -15.64 28.55 -52.55
C ARG A 433 -14.87 27.25 -52.28
N HIS A 434 -13.82 26.97 -53.06
CA HIS A 434 -12.96 25.80 -52.90
C HIS A 434 -11.81 25.99 -51.89
N PHE A 435 -11.64 27.19 -51.31
CA PHE A 435 -10.66 27.49 -50.25
C PHE A 435 -11.30 27.43 -48.85
N GLN A 436 -12.12 26.41 -48.59
CA GLN A 436 -12.66 26.14 -47.26
C GLN A 436 -11.71 25.23 -46.49
N LEU A 437 -11.34 25.64 -45.27
CA LEU A 437 -10.50 24.86 -44.37
C LEU A 437 -11.38 24.24 -43.28
N ASP A 438 -11.42 22.91 -43.22
CA ASP A 438 -11.92 22.17 -42.04
C ASP A 438 -10.77 22.00 -41.03
N VAL A 439 -11.03 22.34 -39.77
CA VAL A 439 -10.09 22.21 -38.64
C VAL A 439 -10.65 21.29 -37.54
N SER A 440 -11.73 20.57 -37.82
CA SER A 440 -12.49 19.80 -36.82
C SER A 440 -11.72 18.61 -36.23
N LYS A 441 -10.72 18.09 -36.94
CA LYS A 441 -9.86 16.99 -36.45
C LYS A 441 -8.73 17.52 -35.58
N GLU A 442 -8.12 18.60 -36.03
CA GLU A 442 -7.02 19.31 -35.39
C GLU A 442 -7.49 19.87 -34.03
N LEU A 443 -8.67 20.48 -33.98
CA LEU A 443 -9.27 20.94 -32.72
C LEU A 443 -9.51 19.79 -31.72
N LYS A 444 -9.92 18.60 -32.17
CA LYS A 444 -10.08 17.43 -31.29
C LYS A 444 -8.74 16.97 -30.73
N LEU A 445 -7.73 16.83 -31.59
CA LEU A 445 -6.37 16.49 -31.17
C LEU A 445 -5.81 17.50 -30.15
N LEU A 446 -6.10 18.79 -30.33
CA LEU A 446 -5.73 19.85 -29.36
C LEU A 446 -6.47 19.72 -28.02
N THR A 447 -7.77 19.37 -28.03
CA THR A 447 -8.53 19.13 -26.78
C THR A 447 -8.15 17.84 -26.05
N GLU A 448 -7.57 16.87 -26.77
CA GLU A 448 -7.12 15.58 -26.23
C GLU A 448 -5.65 15.62 -25.74
N LEU A 449 -4.96 16.76 -25.85
CA LEU A 449 -3.60 16.93 -25.33
C LEU A 449 -3.56 16.79 -23.81
N ASN A 450 -2.88 15.74 -23.36
CA ASN A 450 -2.70 15.41 -21.95
C ASN A 450 -1.22 15.13 -21.64
N PHE A 451 -0.83 15.24 -20.37
CA PHE A 451 0.48 14.75 -19.94
C PHE A 451 0.58 13.24 -20.18
N ILE A 452 1.73 12.78 -20.68
CA ILE A 452 1.98 11.36 -20.91
C ILE A 452 2.01 10.67 -19.55
N GLN A 453 1.10 9.71 -19.36
CA GLN A 453 1.07 8.85 -18.18
C GLN A 453 1.88 7.59 -18.45
N ALA A 454 2.53 7.04 -17.43
CA ALA A 454 3.13 5.71 -17.52
C ALA A 454 2.02 4.66 -17.77
N PRO A 455 2.30 3.55 -18.47
CA PRO A 455 1.28 2.53 -18.69
C PRO A 455 0.81 1.94 -17.35
N LEU A 456 -0.49 1.62 -17.25
CA LEU A 456 -1.02 0.90 -16.09
C LEU A 456 -0.44 -0.52 -16.04
N ALA A 457 -0.52 -1.14 -14.86
CA ALA A 457 -0.08 -2.52 -14.65
C ALA A 457 -0.74 -3.47 -15.68
N PRO A 458 0.04 -4.20 -16.51
CA PRO A 458 -0.50 -5.20 -17.42
C PRO A 458 -1.20 -6.33 -16.65
N VAL A 459 -2.25 -6.89 -17.22
CA VAL A 459 -2.96 -8.05 -16.63
C VAL A 459 -2.53 -9.31 -17.38
N ILE A 460 -1.85 -10.24 -16.70
CA ILE A 460 -1.47 -11.54 -17.26
C ILE A 460 -2.74 -12.36 -17.52
N ASP A 461 -2.88 -12.87 -18.74
CA ASP A 461 -3.98 -13.74 -19.16
C ASP A 461 -3.62 -15.19 -18.79
N THR A 462 -4.15 -15.64 -17.65
CA THR A 462 -3.92 -17.00 -17.12
C THR A 462 -4.58 -18.11 -17.95
N GLN A 463 -5.50 -17.79 -18.87
CA GLN A 463 -6.13 -18.77 -19.77
C GLN A 463 -5.31 -19.00 -21.03
N ARG A 464 -4.63 -17.96 -21.54
CA ARG A 464 -3.75 -18.05 -22.72
C ARG A 464 -2.30 -18.41 -22.39
N THR A 465 -1.87 -18.10 -21.17
CA THR A 465 -0.57 -18.46 -20.61
C THR A 465 -0.45 -19.98 -20.42
N LEU A 466 0.71 -20.55 -20.74
CA LEU A 466 0.95 -22.00 -20.74
C LEU A 466 2.37 -22.32 -20.23
N ALA A 467 2.48 -23.36 -19.41
CA ALA A 467 3.73 -24.03 -19.09
C ALA A 467 3.75 -25.43 -19.73
N TYR A 468 4.78 -25.74 -20.52
CA TYR A 468 5.00 -27.08 -21.09
C TYR A 468 6.52 -27.30 -21.22
N ASP A 469 7.06 -27.40 -22.43
CA ASP A 469 8.51 -27.37 -22.72
C ASP A 469 9.14 -26.00 -22.39
N GLN A 470 8.36 -24.94 -22.57
CA GLN A 470 8.71 -23.55 -22.28
C GLN A 470 7.56 -22.85 -21.53
N LEU A 471 7.78 -21.64 -21.00
CA LEU A 471 6.69 -20.80 -20.49
C LEU A 471 6.28 -19.82 -21.59
N PHE A 472 5.04 -19.94 -22.06
CA PHE A 472 4.39 -18.95 -22.91
C PHE A 472 3.54 -18.04 -22.02
N LEU A 473 3.92 -16.77 -21.91
CA LEU A 473 3.22 -15.77 -21.13
C LEU A 473 2.41 -14.85 -22.06
N CYS A 474 1.14 -14.64 -21.76
CA CYS A 474 0.29 -13.64 -22.43
C CYS A 474 -0.20 -12.61 -21.41
N TRP A 475 -0.35 -11.36 -21.84
CA TRP A 475 -0.97 -10.30 -21.04
C TRP A 475 -1.83 -9.39 -21.91
N ARG A 476 -2.54 -8.48 -21.26
CA ARG A 476 -3.28 -7.38 -21.90
C ARG A 476 -3.13 -6.11 -21.08
N LEU A 477 -3.07 -4.98 -21.75
CA LEU A 477 -3.08 -3.67 -21.08
C LEU A 477 -4.54 -3.27 -20.79
N PRO A 478 -4.84 -2.60 -19.65
CA PRO A 478 -6.18 -2.05 -19.39
C PRO A 478 -6.62 -1.07 -20.50
N GLN A 479 -7.93 -0.99 -20.78
CA GLN A 479 -8.44 -0.14 -21.87
C GLN A 479 -8.21 1.35 -21.62
N ASP A 480 -8.26 1.78 -20.35
CA ASP A 480 -8.03 3.18 -19.95
C ASP A 480 -6.53 3.51 -19.77
N SER A 481 -5.62 2.59 -20.11
CA SER A 481 -4.19 2.80 -19.97
C SER A 481 -3.60 3.62 -21.11
N ALA A 482 -2.66 4.51 -20.79
CA ALA A 482 -1.72 5.01 -21.79
C ALA A 482 -1.00 3.83 -22.49
N PRO A 483 -0.74 3.90 -23.81
CA PRO A 483 -0.12 2.81 -24.54
C PRO A 483 1.32 2.57 -24.08
N ALA A 484 1.71 1.29 -23.99
CA ALA A 484 3.09 0.87 -23.83
C ALA A 484 3.76 0.72 -25.21
N TRP A 485 5.01 1.14 -25.33
CA TRP A 485 5.85 0.95 -26.53
C TRP A 485 6.58 -0.39 -26.49
N HIS A 486 6.95 -0.82 -25.29
CA HIS A 486 7.50 -2.14 -25.02
C HIS A 486 7.15 -2.57 -23.59
N PHE A 487 7.34 -3.85 -23.31
CA PHE A 487 7.17 -4.47 -22.00
C PHE A 487 8.51 -4.97 -21.47
N SER A 488 8.57 -5.14 -20.15
CA SER A 488 9.66 -5.79 -19.43
C SER A 488 9.06 -6.91 -18.60
N VAL A 489 9.47 -8.15 -18.89
CA VAL A 489 8.99 -9.39 -18.24
C VAL A 489 10.06 -9.85 -17.26
N GLU A 490 9.70 -10.01 -16.00
CA GLU A 490 10.59 -10.56 -14.97
C GLU A 490 10.08 -11.93 -14.49
N TYR A 491 11.01 -12.88 -14.33
CA TYR A 491 10.72 -14.23 -13.84
C TYR A 491 11.78 -14.75 -12.87
N ARG A 492 11.39 -15.65 -11.95
CA ARG A 492 12.30 -16.34 -11.02
C ARG A 492 11.74 -17.68 -10.55
N ARG A 493 12.60 -18.62 -10.15
CA ARG A 493 12.20 -19.90 -9.53
C ARG A 493 11.80 -19.67 -8.07
N ARG A 494 10.62 -20.16 -7.67
CA ARG A 494 10.11 -20.15 -6.29
C ARG A 494 10.87 -21.19 -5.46
N GLY A 495 11.40 -20.77 -4.31
CA GLY A 495 12.17 -21.63 -3.40
C GLY A 495 13.54 -21.06 -3.01
N VAL A 496 14.06 -20.08 -3.76
CA VAL A 496 15.30 -19.38 -3.40
C VAL A 496 14.98 -18.03 -2.77
N VAL A 497 14.87 -18.03 -1.44
CA VAL A 497 14.75 -16.79 -0.64
C VAL A 497 16.16 -16.35 -0.22
N PRO A 498 16.64 -15.15 -0.63
CA PRO A 498 17.87 -14.60 -0.09
C PRO A 498 17.69 -14.33 1.42
N GLY A 499 18.40 -15.07 2.28
CA GLY A 499 18.40 -14.84 3.73
C GLY A 499 17.72 -15.91 4.61
N GLY A 500 17.26 -17.03 4.05
CA GLY A 500 16.79 -18.18 4.86
C GLY A 500 17.95 -18.92 5.53
N ALA A 501 18.05 -18.88 6.87
CA ALA A 501 19.18 -19.44 7.61
C ALA A 501 19.16 -20.99 7.71
N GLY A 502 19.79 -21.66 6.73
CA GLY A 502 20.19 -23.07 6.82
C GLY A 502 21.66 -23.20 7.26
N ARG A 503 21.95 -23.94 8.33
CA ARG A 503 23.34 -24.18 8.79
C ARG A 503 24.06 -25.18 7.87
N GLY A 504 25.13 -24.76 7.19
CA GLY A 504 26.06 -25.70 6.54
C GLY A 504 27.13 -25.09 5.61
N GLY A 505 28.39 -25.07 6.06
CA GLY A 505 29.55 -25.41 5.22
C GLY A 505 29.94 -24.57 3.99
N ILE A 506 30.57 -23.40 4.21
CA ILE A 506 31.88 -22.95 3.64
C ILE A 506 32.24 -23.25 2.15
N ARG A 507 32.70 -22.18 1.47
CA ARG A 507 33.49 -22.08 0.19
C ARG A 507 32.74 -22.25 -1.14
N GLY A 508 32.29 -21.11 -1.67
CA GLY A 508 31.98 -20.91 -3.09
C GLY A 508 31.77 -19.42 -3.38
N GLY A 509 32.84 -18.69 -3.71
CA GLY A 509 32.70 -17.33 -4.27
C GLY A 509 32.16 -17.39 -5.71
N LEU A 510 31.50 -16.31 -6.16
CA LEU A 510 30.97 -16.13 -7.53
C LEU A 510 29.63 -16.84 -7.88
N SER A 511 28.65 -16.91 -6.97
CA SER A 511 27.30 -17.43 -7.32
C SER A 511 26.09 -16.65 -6.76
N ALA A 512 26.29 -15.48 -6.12
CA ALA A 512 25.19 -14.64 -5.63
C ALA A 512 24.28 -14.07 -6.75
N ALA A 513 24.74 -14.08 -8.02
CA ALA A 513 24.03 -13.47 -9.15
C ALA A 513 22.98 -14.38 -9.84
N ARG A 514 22.94 -15.70 -9.55
CA ARG A 514 22.02 -16.63 -10.25
C ARG A 514 20.58 -16.67 -9.72
N TRP A 515 20.28 -15.90 -8.67
CA TRP A 515 19.08 -16.10 -7.85
C TRP A 515 18.17 -14.87 -7.71
N GLY A 516 18.43 -13.82 -8.52
CA GLY A 516 17.56 -12.65 -8.64
C GLY A 516 16.42 -12.86 -9.65
N TRP A 517 15.61 -11.82 -9.85
CA TRP A 517 14.72 -11.74 -10.99
C TRP A 517 15.53 -11.75 -12.29
N GLN A 518 15.27 -12.71 -13.16
CA GLN A 518 15.73 -12.70 -14.54
C GLN A 518 14.76 -11.85 -15.36
N ARG A 519 15.25 -11.18 -16.40
CA ARG A 519 14.48 -10.17 -17.14
C ARG A 519 14.60 -10.35 -18.65
N LEU A 520 13.48 -10.21 -19.34
CA LEU A 520 13.39 -9.98 -20.78
C LEU A 520 12.91 -8.53 -20.99
N ASP A 521 13.75 -7.70 -21.57
CA ASP A 521 13.43 -6.30 -21.88
C ASP A 521 12.99 -6.13 -23.33
N GLU A 522 12.45 -4.95 -23.65
CA GLU A 522 12.06 -4.52 -25.01
C GLU A 522 11.08 -5.44 -25.74
N VAL A 523 10.23 -6.19 -25.01
CA VAL A 523 9.19 -7.03 -25.61
C VAL A 523 8.13 -6.15 -26.25
N SER A 524 8.08 -6.10 -27.59
CA SER A 524 7.17 -5.23 -28.36
C SER A 524 5.72 -5.75 -28.45
N GLY A 525 5.50 -7.04 -28.16
CA GLY A 525 4.18 -7.68 -28.18
C GLY A 525 3.53 -7.83 -26.81
N THR A 526 2.30 -8.37 -26.79
CA THR A 526 1.54 -8.72 -25.57
C THR A 526 1.76 -10.16 -25.12
N SER A 527 2.86 -10.78 -25.56
CA SER A 527 3.27 -12.12 -25.17
C SER A 527 4.79 -12.29 -25.21
N ALA A 528 5.31 -13.20 -24.41
CA ALA A 528 6.71 -13.63 -24.44
C ALA A 528 6.85 -15.14 -24.22
N VAL A 529 7.94 -15.69 -24.73
CA VAL A 529 8.38 -17.07 -24.48
C VAL A 529 9.61 -17.01 -23.58
N ILE A 530 9.64 -17.82 -22.53
CA ILE A 530 10.80 -17.98 -21.63
C ILE A 530 11.33 -19.41 -21.80
N ASP A 531 12.60 -19.52 -22.12
CA ASP A 531 13.33 -20.75 -22.39
C ASP A 531 14.26 -21.16 -21.21
N ARG A 532 15.01 -22.26 -21.38
CA ARG A 532 16.03 -22.75 -20.42
C ARG A 532 15.51 -22.90 -18.97
N LEU A 533 14.29 -23.42 -18.83
CA LEU A 533 13.65 -23.65 -17.54
C LEU A 533 14.10 -24.97 -16.92
N GLU A 534 14.06 -25.02 -15.59
CA GLU A 534 14.15 -26.27 -14.85
C GLU A 534 12.75 -26.91 -14.79
N MET A 535 12.68 -28.21 -15.09
CA MET A 535 11.46 -29.01 -14.93
C MET A 535 11.16 -29.23 -13.44
N ASP A 536 9.97 -29.73 -13.13
CA ASP A 536 9.50 -30.00 -11.76
C ASP A 536 9.69 -28.80 -10.81
N SER A 537 9.31 -27.61 -11.29
CA SER A 537 9.62 -26.33 -10.65
C SER A 537 8.48 -25.33 -10.76
N VAL A 538 8.41 -24.41 -9.80
CA VAL A 538 7.43 -23.31 -9.83
C VAL A 538 8.16 -22.01 -10.16
N TYR A 539 7.71 -21.31 -11.19
CA TYR A 539 8.19 -19.99 -11.57
C TYR A 539 7.18 -18.92 -11.15
N VAL A 540 7.71 -17.78 -10.69
CA VAL A 540 6.96 -16.57 -10.39
C VAL A 540 7.27 -15.56 -11.49
N LEU A 541 6.25 -14.98 -12.11
CA LEU A 541 6.36 -14.09 -13.26
C LEU A 541 5.58 -12.80 -13.07
N ARG A 542 6.11 -11.69 -13.59
CA ARG A 542 5.45 -10.39 -13.61
C ARG A 542 5.85 -9.57 -14.84
N VAL A 543 4.99 -8.66 -15.29
CA VAL A 543 5.21 -7.84 -16.50
C VAL A 543 4.90 -6.38 -16.19
N ARG A 544 5.66 -5.45 -16.76
CA ARG A 544 5.33 -4.01 -16.74
C ARG A 544 5.45 -3.38 -18.13
N GLY A 545 4.63 -2.38 -18.42
CA GLY A 545 4.74 -1.58 -19.64
C GLY A 545 5.73 -0.41 -19.49
N CYS A 546 6.26 0.08 -20.60
CA CYS A 546 7.11 1.27 -20.66
C CYS A 546 6.66 2.18 -21.82
N ASN A 547 6.70 3.50 -21.62
CA ASN A 547 6.53 4.51 -22.68
C ASN A 547 7.38 5.75 -22.36
N LYS A 548 7.12 6.91 -23.00
CA LYS A 548 7.88 8.15 -22.78
C LYS A 548 7.87 8.68 -21.32
N ALA A 549 6.85 8.34 -20.53
CA ALA A 549 6.80 8.67 -19.10
C ALA A 549 7.62 7.70 -18.23
N GLY A 550 8.19 6.66 -18.82
CA GLY A 550 8.99 5.63 -18.15
C GLY A 550 8.20 4.33 -17.95
N TYR A 551 8.64 3.58 -16.95
CA TYR A 551 8.05 2.29 -16.58
C TYR A 551 6.80 2.47 -15.72
N GLY A 552 5.74 1.75 -16.09
CA GLY A 552 4.57 1.54 -15.25
C GLY A 552 4.82 0.57 -14.11
N GLU A 553 3.75 0.32 -13.34
CA GLU A 553 3.74 -0.70 -12.29
C GLU A 553 3.82 -2.12 -12.87
N TYR A 554 4.26 -3.07 -12.05
CA TYR A 554 4.23 -4.49 -12.39
C TYR A 554 2.81 -5.06 -12.26
N SER A 555 2.49 -6.03 -13.12
CA SER A 555 1.35 -6.94 -12.96
C SER A 555 1.36 -7.64 -11.60
N GLU A 556 0.22 -8.19 -11.22
CA GLU A 556 0.19 -9.24 -10.19
C GLU A 556 1.14 -10.39 -10.55
N GLU A 557 1.73 -11.01 -9.53
CA GLU A 557 2.67 -12.13 -9.71
C GLU A 557 1.91 -13.42 -10.02
N VAL A 558 2.14 -14.00 -11.20
CA VAL A 558 1.55 -15.28 -11.61
C VAL A 558 2.52 -16.43 -11.36
N TYR A 559 1.98 -17.55 -10.89
CA TYR A 559 2.71 -18.76 -10.55
C TYR A 559 2.46 -19.83 -11.60
N LEU A 560 3.51 -20.27 -12.30
CA LEU A 560 3.45 -21.33 -13.30
C LEU A 560 4.29 -22.53 -12.85
N HIS A 561 3.71 -23.71 -12.96
CA HIS A 561 4.37 -24.98 -12.66
C HIS A 561 4.90 -25.58 -13.96
N THR A 562 6.20 -25.88 -14.05
CA THR A 562 6.76 -26.65 -15.16
C THR A 562 6.43 -28.14 -15.00
N PRO A 563 6.31 -28.91 -16.10
CA PRO A 563 6.02 -30.34 -16.04
C PRO A 563 6.99 -31.14 -15.15
N PRO A 564 6.56 -32.26 -14.55
CA PRO A 564 7.35 -33.02 -13.57
C PRO A 564 8.58 -33.73 -14.17
N ALA A 565 8.72 -33.74 -15.51
CA ALA A 565 9.82 -34.31 -16.26
C ALA A 565 9.97 -33.57 -17.61
N PRO A 566 11.12 -33.69 -18.31
CA PRO A 566 11.28 -33.18 -19.67
C PRO A 566 10.15 -33.62 -20.61
N VAL A 567 9.72 -32.71 -21.49
CA VAL A 567 8.66 -32.99 -22.45
C VAL A 567 9.17 -33.88 -23.58
N LEU A 568 8.53 -35.03 -23.77
CA LEU A 568 8.77 -35.92 -24.90
C LEU A 568 8.02 -35.39 -26.13
N ASN A 569 8.75 -35.21 -27.23
CA ASN A 569 8.19 -34.79 -28.50
C ASN A 569 8.17 -35.97 -29.48
N PHE A 570 6.98 -36.43 -29.84
CA PHE A 570 6.73 -37.57 -30.73
C PHE A 570 5.49 -37.31 -31.59
N TYR A 571 5.33 -38.11 -32.63
CA TYR A 571 4.22 -38.10 -33.58
C TYR A 571 3.46 -39.42 -33.53
N LEU A 572 2.20 -39.42 -33.97
CA LEU A 572 1.35 -40.61 -34.02
C LEU A 572 1.69 -41.45 -35.25
N ASP A 573 2.21 -42.66 -35.04
CA ASP A 573 2.60 -43.54 -36.14
C ASP A 573 1.38 -44.30 -36.68
N SER A 574 0.91 -43.87 -37.86
CA SER A 574 -0.23 -44.48 -38.54
C SER A 574 0.02 -45.93 -39.01
N ARG A 575 1.27 -46.43 -39.00
CA ARG A 575 1.59 -47.82 -39.36
C ARG A 575 1.05 -48.84 -38.35
N TRP A 576 0.80 -48.42 -37.12
CA TRP A 576 0.18 -49.24 -36.08
C TRP A 576 -1.36 -49.33 -36.20
N GLY A 577 -1.95 -48.45 -37.03
CA GLY A 577 -3.38 -48.41 -37.29
C GLY A 577 -3.88 -49.59 -38.12
N LEU A 578 -4.34 -50.64 -37.45
CA LEU A 578 -4.88 -51.86 -38.07
C LEU A 578 -6.03 -51.59 -39.05
N HIS A 579 -6.94 -50.68 -38.71
CA HIS A 579 -8.10 -50.31 -39.52
C HIS A 579 -7.94 -48.91 -40.10
N ALA A 580 -7.11 -48.80 -41.15
CA ALA A 580 -6.82 -47.53 -41.84
C ALA A 580 -8.06 -46.88 -42.50
N ASP A 581 -9.18 -47.60 -42.63
CA ASP A 581 -10.49 -47.10 -43.08
C ASP A 581 -11.25 -46.33 -41.97
N ARG A 582 -10.95 -46.62 -40.70
CA ARG A 582 -11.62 -46.06 -39.51
C ARG A 582 -10.79 -45.00 -38.82
N LEU A 583 -9.48 -45.16 -38.83
CA LEU A 583 -8.53 -44.40 -38.03
C LEU A 583 -7.82 -43.34 -38.88
N VAL A 584 -8.25 -42.10 -38.76
CA VAL A 584 -7.69 -40.95 -39.49
C VAL A 584 -6.71 -40.19 -38.61
N VAL A 585 -5.44 -40.18 -39.00
CA VAL A 585 -4.38 -39.34 -38.40
C VAL A 585 -4.24 -38.04 -39.20
N SER A 586 -4.02 -36.91 -38.54
CA SER A 586 -3.83 -35.61 -39.21
C SER A 586 -2.52 -35.56 -40.01
N LYS A 587 -2.43 -34.64 -40.99
CA LYS A 587 -1.20 -34.43 -41.79
C LYS A 587 0.03 -34.11 -40.95
N GLU A 588 -0.17 -33.49 -39.79
CA GLU A 588 0.85 -33.12 -38.81
C GLU A 588 1.16 -34.26 -37.83
N GLN A 589 0.47 -35.40 -37.92
CA GLN A 589 0.60 -36.57 -37.04
C GLN A 589 0.45 -36.25 -35.54
N ARG A 590 -0.36 -35.24 -35.21
CA ARG A 590 -0.64 -34.80 -33.83
C ARG A 590 -2.08 -35.02 -33.37
N CYS A 591 -3.00 -35.25 -34.30
CA CYS A 591 -4.39 -35.56 -33.99
C CYS A 591 -4.75 -36.90 -34.61
N ALA A 592 -5.55 -37.70 -33.90
CA ALA A 592 -6.16 -38.91 -34.43
C ALA A 592 -7.66 -38.92 -34.14
N ARG A 593 -8.43 -39.48 -35.08
CA ARG A 593 -9.87 -39.74 -34.93
C ARG A 593 -10.17 -41.14 -35.43
N SER A 594 -10.63 -42.02 -34.55
CA SER A 594 -11.30 -43.27 -34.95
C SER A 594 -12.79 -42.97 -35.15
N VAL A 595 -13.32 -43.35 -36.32
CA VAL A 595 -14.73 -43.24 -36.69
C VAL A 595 -15.28 -44.67 -36.87
N PRO A 596 -16.47 -45.00 -36.33
CA PRO A 596 -17.11 -46.29 -36.61
C PRO A 596 -17.29 -46.47 -38.12
N GLY A 597 -16.61 -47.47 -38.69
CA GLY A 597 -16.68 -47.76 -40.12
C GLY A 597 -18.08 -48.16 -40.56
N LEU A 598 -18.46 -47.83 -41.79
CA LEU A 598 -19.82 -48.07 -42.32
C LEU A 598 -20.25 -49.55 -42.17
N SER A 599 -19.31 -50.48 -42.35
CA SER A 599 -19.53 -51.92 -42.19
C SER A 599 -19.85 -52.34 -40.75
N LEU A 600 -19.30 -51.66 -39.74
CA LEU A 600 -19.62 -51.90 -38.33
C LEU A 600 -21.02 -51.37 -38.01
N LEU A 601 -21.37 -50.19 -38.54
CA LEU A 601 -22.71 -49.61 -38.37
C LEU A 601 -23.79 -50.47 -39.05
N GLN A 602 -23.52 -50.99 -40.25
CA GLN A 602 -24.39 -51.94 -40.96
C GLN A 602 -24.51 -53.27 -40.22
N ALA A 603 -23.41 -53.82 -39.67
CA ALA A 603 -23.46 -55.04 -38.87
C ALA A 603 -24.27 -54.85 -37.58
N ALA A 604 -24.16 -53.69 -36.92
CA ALA A 604 -24.95 -53.36 -35.74
C ALA A 604 -26.45 -53.22 -36.06
N ASP A 605 -26.79 -52.55 -37.17
CA ASP A 605 -28.16 -52.36 -37.66
C ASP A 605 -28.81 -53.72 -38.02
N HIS A 606 -28.07 -54.63 -38.65
CA HIS A 606 -28.54 -55.97 -38.97
C HIS A 606 -28.63 -56.91 -37.75
N ALA A 607 -27.75 -56.76 -36.74
CA ALA A 607 -27.70 -57.68 -35.61
C ALA A 607 -28.81 -57.44 -34.57
N LEU A 608 -29.23 -56.17 -34.36
CA LEU A 608 -30.25 -55.74 -33.38
C LEU A 608 -30.03 -56.14 -31.89
N THR A 609 -29.04 -56.98 -31.57
CA THR A 609 -28.82 -57.53 -30.22
C THR A 609 -27.50 -57.12 -29.58
N SER A 610 -26.40 -57.08 -30.33
CA SER A 610 -25.09 -56.54 -29.94
C SER A 610 -24.11 -56.58 -31.12
N CYS A 611 -23.04 -55.77 -31.08
CA CYS A 611 -21.89 -55.91 -31.97
C CYS A 611 -20.59 -55.72 -31.17
N HIS A 612 -19.54 -56.48 -31.51
CA HIS A 612 -18.24 -56.32 -30.86
C HIS A 612 -17.54 -55.06 -31.40
N LEU A 613 -17.13 -54.18 -30.48
CA LEU A 613 -16.36 -52.99 -30.83
C LEU A 613 -14.89 -53.37 -31.02
N THR A 614 -14.36 -53.16 -32.22
CA THR A 614 -12.93 -53.35 -32.50
C THR A 614 -12.09 -52.26 -31.81
N SER A 615 -10.94 -52.65 -31.27
CA SER A 615 -9.96 -51.70 -30.73
C SER A 615 -8.96 -51.29 -31.81
N ASP A 616 -8.80 -49.99 -32.02
CA ASP A 616 -7.72 -49.43 -32.86
C ASP A 616 -6.58 -48.92 -31.98
N LEU A 617 -5.34 -49.40 -32.21
CA LEU A 617 -4.15 -48.92 -31.52
C LEU A 617 -3.39 -47.87 -32.36
N LEU A 618 -2.93 -46.81 -31.71
CA LEU A 618 -1.85 -45.94 -32.17
C LEU A 618 -0.73 -45.92 -31.14
N VAL A 619 0.49 -45.83 -31.65
CA VAL A 619 1.71 -45.74 -30.86
C VAL A 619 2.49 -44.50 -31.29
N GLY A 620 3.22 -43.89 -30.37
CA GLY A 620 4.17 -42.82 -30.68
C GLY A 620 5.36 -43.34 -31.48
N ASP A 621 5.87 -42.55 -32.42
CA ASP A 621 7.06 -42.87 -33.21
C ASP A 621 8.39 -42.90 -32.43
N VAL A 622 8.36 -42.55 -31.13
CA VAL A 622 9.51 -42.56 -30.22
C VAL A 622 9.26 -43.53 -29.06
N ALA A 623 10.11 -44.55 -28.98
CA ALA A 623 10.20 -45.46 -27.84
C ALA A 623 11.12 -44.90 -26.74
N ILE A 624 10.72 -45.08 -25.47
CA ILE A 624 11.44 -44.63 -24.28
C ILE A 624 12.23 -45.81 -23.71
N THR A 625 13.53 -45.62 -23.46
CA THR A 625 14.44 -46.67 -22.97
C THR A 625 15.25 -46.29 -21.72
N GLN A 626 15.08 -45.07 -21.20
CA GLN A 626 15.77 -44.57 -20.01
C GLN A 626 15.16 -43.24 -19.52
N GLY A 627 15.31 -42.95 -18.23
CA GLY A 627 15.00 -41.66 -17.61
C GLY A 627 13.51 -41.35 -17.43
N ARG A 628 13.20 -40.06 -17.23
CA ARG A 628 11.84 -39.55 -16.98
C ARG A 628 11.37 -38.68 -18.13
N HIS A 629 10.13 -38.89 -18.59
CA HIS A 629 9.55 -38.23 -19.76
C HIS A 629 8.09 -37.87 -19.50
N TYR A 630 7.65 -36.71 -19.98
CA TYR A 630 6.27 -36.22 -19.85
C TYR A 630 5.67 -35.83 -21.19
N TRP A 631 4.39 -36.10 -21.41
CA TRP A 631 3.62 -35.52 -22.52
C TRP A 631 2.19 -35.24 -22.07
N ALA A 632 1.49 -34.41 -22.84
CA ALA A 632 0.07 -34.16 -22.61
C ALA A 632 -0.76 -34.35 -23.89
N CYS A 633 -2.04 -34.68 -23.72
CA CYS A 633 -3.01 -34.78 -24.79
C CYS A 633 -4.41 -34.37 -24.30
N SER A 634 -5.29 -33.99 -25.23
CA SER A 634 -6.72 -33.83 -24.98
C SER A 634 -7.48 -34.95 -25.70
N VAL A 635 -8.52 -35.48 -25.04
CA VAL A 635 -9.51 -36.38 -25.66
C VAL A 635 -10.78 -35.58 -25.88
N GLU A 636 -11.40 -35.73 -27.05
CA GLU A 636 -12.66 -35.08 -27.36
C GLU A 636 -13.76 -35.61 -26.41
N PRO A 637 -14.50 -34.76 -25.66
CA PRO A 637 -15.48 -35.25 -24.69
C PRO A 637 -16.61 -36.12 -25.26
N GLY A 638 -16.88 -36.00 -26.56
CA GLY A 638 -17.84 -36.85 -27.29
C GLY A 638 -17.28 -38.21 -27.75
N SER A 639 -16.02 -38.53 -27.42
CA SER A 639 -15.44 -39.86 -27.68
C SER A 639 -16.16 -40.92 -26.84
N TYR A 640 -16.38 -42.10 -27.41
CA TYR A 640 -17.03 -43.21 -26.70
C TYR A 640 -16.10 -43.77 -25.62
N LEU A 641 -15.01 -44.41 -26.02
CA LEU A 641 -13.94 -44.88 -25.15
C LEU A 641 -12.57 -44.69 -25.81
N VAL A 642 -11.64 -44.09 -25.07
CA VAL A 642 -10.23 -43.91 -25.44
C VAL A 642 -9.37 -44.28 -24.23
N LYS A 643 -8.44 -45.22 -24.41
CA LYS A 643 -7.43 -45.61 -23.42
C LYS A 643 -6.13 -44.88 -23.76
N VAL A 644 -5.59 -44.12 -22.81
CA VAL A 644 -4.35 -43.33 -22.97
C VAL A 644 -3.31 -43.84 -21.99
N GLY A 645 -2.06 -44.04 -22.43
CA GLY A 645 -1.02 -44.52 -21.54
C GLY A 645 0.27 -44.91 -22.24
N VAL A 646 0.86 -46.02 -21.82
CA VAL A 646 2.09 -46.59 -22.36
C VAL A 646 2.04 -48.12 -22.42
N GLY A 647 2.90 -48.72 -23.22
CA GLY A 647 3.20 -50.14 -23.15
C GLY A 647 4.54 -50.52 -23.77
N LEU A 648 5.02 -51.70 -23.40
CA LEU A 648 6.22 -52.32 -23.95
C LEU A 648 5.98 -52.64 -25.43
N GLU A 649 6.85 -52.14 -26.32
CA GLU A 649 6.63 -52.14 -27.78
C GLU A 649 6.35 -53.53 -28.35
N SER A 650 7.14 -54.54 -27.95
CA SER A 650 6.97 -55.94 -28.37
C SER A 650 5.62 -56.52 -27.95
N LYS A 651 5.14 -56.20 -26.75
CA LYS A 651 3.86 -56.71 -26.23
C LYS A 651 2.66 -55.97 -26.81
N LEU A 652 2.79 -54.69 -27.13
CA LEU A 652 1.78 -53.96 -27.89
C LEU A 652 1.58 -54.56 -29.29
N GLN A 653 2.64 -54.99 -29.97
CA GLN A 653 2.53 -55.69 -31.25
C GLN A 653 1.80 -57.04 -31.09
N GLU A 654 2.27 -57.89 -30.17
CA GLU A 654 1.65 -59.21 -29.91
C GLU A 654 0.15 -59.12 -29.56
N TRP A 655 -0.23 -58.18 -28.69
CA TRP A 655 -1.59 -58.13 -28.13
C TRP A 655 -2.63 -57.50 -29.05
N PHE A 656 -2.24 -56.52 -29.88
CA PHE A 656 -3.20 -55.79 -30.72
C PHE A 656 -3.16 -56.22 -32.19
N HIS A 657 -2.05 -56.74 -32.72
CA HIS A 657 -1.95 -57.14 -34.14
C HIS A 657 -2.31 -58.62 -34.43
N LEU A 658 -2.65 -59.44 -33.43
CA LEU A 658 -3.14 -60.80 -33.67
C LEU A 658 -4.62 -60.78 -34.15
N PRO A 659 -5.01 -61.59 -35.16
CA PRO A 659 -6.40 -61.76 -35.53
C PRO A 659 -7.26 -62.30 -34.37
N GLN A 660 -8.43 -61.71 -34.14
CA GLN A 660 -9.33 -62.08 -33.02
C GLN A 660 -9.70 -63.57 -32.99
N ASP A 661 -9.73 -64.26 -34.13
CA ASP A 661 -10.03 -65.70 -34.24
C ASP A 661 -8.99 -66.63 -33.55
N MET A 662 -7.87 -66.12 -33.06
CA MET A 662 -6.85 -66.87 -32.32
C MET A 662 -6.70 -66.46 -30.84
N ALA A 663 -7.46 -65.45 -30.38
CA ALA A 663 -7.40 -65.00 -28.98
C ALA A 663 -8.36 -65.81 -28.09
N SER A 664 -7.83 -66.40 -27.02
CA SER A 664 -8.66 -67.10 -26.02
C SER A 664 -9.61 -66.12 -25.31
N PRO A 665 -10.90 -66.43 -25.12
CA PRO A 665 -11.88 -65.55 -24.44
C PRO A 665 -11.57 -65.20 -22.97
N ARG A 666 -10.44 -65.69 -22.42
CA ARG A 666 -10.01 -65.43 -21.04
C ARG A 666 -9.25 -64.11 -20.86
N TYR A 667 -8.84 -63.45 -21.95
CA TYR A 667 -8.06 -62.20 -21.90
C TYR A 667 -8.62 -61.14 -22.86
N ASP A 668 -9.94 -60.92 -22.79
CA ASP A 668 -10.62 -59.88 -23.57
C ASP A 668 -10.28 -58.48 -23.01
N PRO A 669 -9.72 -57.54 -23.81
CA PRO A 669 -9.39 -56.19 -23.36
C PRO A 669 -10.59 -55.31 -22.96
N ASP A 670 -11.82 -55.77 -23.19
CA ASP A 670 -13.05 -55.10 -22.73
C ASP A 670 -13.47 -55.52 -21.30
N SER A 671 -12.85 -56.56 -20.73
CA SER A 671 -13.13 -56.99 -19.36
C SER A 671 -12.49 -56.05 -18.33
N GLY A 672 -13.23 -55.02 -17.93
CA GLY A 672 -13.01 -54.24 -16.70
C GLY A 672 -13.28 -55.04 -15.41
N HIS A 673 -12.92 -56.33 -15.41
CA HIS A 673 -13.06 -57.26 -14.30
C HIS A 673 -11.80 -58.10 -14.22
N ASP A 674 -11.19 -58.08 -13.03
CA ASP A 674 -10.03 -58.89 -12.67
C ASP A 674 -10.42 -60.38 -12.69
N SER A 675 -10.26 -61.01 -13.85
CA SER A 675 -10.55 -62.43 -14.05
C SER A 675 -9.29 -63.21 -13.71
N GLY A 676 -9.16 -63.52 -12.42
CA GLY A 676 -7.94 -64.06 -11.83
C GLY A 676 -7.36 -65.27 -12.56
N ALA A 677 -6.08 -65.16 -12.90
CA ALA A 677 -5.17 -66.29 -12.96
C ALA A 677 -4.21 -66.14 -11.77
N GLU A 678 -4.47 -66.87 -10.68
CA GLU A 678 -3.46 -67.08 -9.64
C GLU A 678 -2.38 -68.02 -10.19
N ASP A 679 -1.48 -67.48 -11.02
CA ASP A 679 -0.19 -68.07 -11.42
C ASP A 679 0.59 -67.09 -12.33
N ALA A 680 1.09 -65.99 -11.75
CA ALA A 680 2.12 -65.14 -12.37
C ALA A 680 3.03 -64.50 -11.30
N LEU A 681 4.34 -64.70 -11.45
CA LEU A 681 5.40 -64.09 -10.64
C LEU A 681 5.32 -62.55 -10.65
N ASP A 682 6.06 -61.92 -9.71
CA ASP A 682 6.36 -60.50 -9.46
C ASP A 682 6.72 -59.56 -10.66
N SER A 683 6.23 -59.79 -11.87
CA SER A 683 6.48 -58.96 -13.05
C SER A 683 5.44 -57.84 -13.21
N ALA A 684 5.91 -56.62 -13.48
CA ALA A 684 5.05 -55.48 -13.82
C ALA A 684 4.23 -55.74 -15.10
N PRO A 685 3.04 -55.13 -15.25
CA PRO A 685 2.19 -55.37 -16.42
C PRO A 685 2.81 -54.80 -17.70
N PRO A 686 2.60 -55.44 -18.87
CA PRO A 686 3.23 -55.02 -20.14
C PRO A 686 2.71 -53.68 -20.69
N PHE A 687 1.61 -53.16 -20.16
CA PHE A 687 1.05 -51.86 -20.50
C PHE A 687 0.31 -51.26 -19.31
N CYS A 688 0.18 -49.93 -19.32
CA CYS A 688 -0.47 -49.15 -18.28
C CYS A 688 -1.32 -48.06 -18.94
N PHE A 689 -2.65 -48.24 -18.89
CA PHE A 689 -3.63 -47.38 -19.57
C PHE A 689 -4.63 -46.77 -18.59
N LEU A 690 -5.00 -45.51 -18.82
CA LEU A 690 -6.10 -44.84 -18.16
C LEU A 690 -7.26 -44.66 -19.14
N THR A 691 -8.46 -45.08 -18.74
CA THR A 691 -9.64 -45.11 -19.62
C THR A 691 -10.43 -43.81 -19.51
N MET A 692 -10.80 -43.25 -20.66
CA MET A 692 -11.51 -41.99 -20.83
C MET A 692 -12.70 -42.18 -21.75
N GLY A 693 -13.83 -41.50 -21.53
CA GLY A 693 -14.99 -41.66 -22.39
C GLY A 693 -16.20 -40.87 -21.91
N MET A 694 -17.07 -40.44 -22.84
CA MET A 694 -18.34 -39.75 -22.53
C MET A 694 -18.16 -38.55 -21.56
N GLY A 695 -17.09 -37.77 -21.74
CA GLY A 695 -16.74 -36.64 -20.89
C GLY A 695 -16.25 -37.00 -19.48
N LYS A 696 -15.90 -38.26 -19.22
CA LYS A 696 -15.41 -38.78 -17.93
C LYS A 696 -14.05 -39.47 -18.05
N ILE A 697 -13.39 -39.64 -16.91
CA ILE A 697 -12.20 -40.47 -16.72
C ILE A 697 -12.52 -41.55 -15.67
N TYR A 698 -12.05 -42.77 -15.91
CA TYR A 698 -12.33 -43.95 -15.11
C TYR A 698 -11.05 -44.37 -14.38
N LEU A 699 -10.99 -44.18 -13.06
CA LEU A 699 -9.79 -44.50 -12.28
C LEU A 699 -9.84 -45.95 -11.77
N PRO A 700 -8.80 -46.77 -12.02
CA PRO A 700 -8.67 -48.10 -11.43
C PRO A 700 -8.61 -48.07 -9.90
N GLN A 701 -9.21 -49.08 -9.26
CA GLN A 701 -9.25 -49.19 -7.80
C GLN A 701 -7.87 -49.55 -7.23
N HIS A 702 -7.47 -48.92 -6.12
CA HIS A 702 -6.12 -49.03 -5.57
C HIS A 702 -6.02 -50.24 -4.62
N ASN A 703 -5.36 -51.32 -5.05
CA ASN A 703 -5.14 -52.49 -4.19
C ASN A 703 -3.98 -52.22 -3.21
N HIS A 704 -4.31 -51.93 -1.94
CA HIS A 704 -3.33 -51.71 -0.88
C HIS A 704 -2.69 -53.02 -0.39
N HIS A 705 -1.60 -53.44 -1.03
CA HIS A 705 -0.65 -54.39 -0.44
C HIS A 705 0.69 -53.72 -0.13
N HIS A 706 0.76 -53.05 1.02
CA HIS A 706 2.02 -52.86 1.73
C HIS A 706 1.84 -52.97 3.24
N SER A 707 2.45 -54.01 3.82
CA SER A 707 2.59 -54.18 5.25
C SER A 707 3.52 -53.13 5.85
N SER A 708 3.04 -52.33 6.79
CA SER A 708 3.92 -51.63 7.74
C SER A 708 3.29 -51.60 9.14
N HIS A 709 4.08 -51.96 10.14
CA HIS A 709 3.72 -51.78 11.54
C HIS A 709 3.85 -50.28 11.89
N GLY A 710 2.73 -49.64 12.22
CA GLY A 710 2.68 -48.25 12.67
C GLY A 710 1.51 -48.02 13.61
N ASN A 711 1.77 -47.42 14.77
CA ASN A 711 0.82 -47.30 15.87
C ASN A 711 0.13 -45.93 15.87
N GLY A 712 -1.19 -45.86 16.04
CA GLY A 712 -1.84 -44.65 16.56
C GLY A 712 -3.17 -44.19 15.94
N ILE A 713 -4.17 -44.06 16.82
CA ILE A 713 -5.35 -43.15 16.77
C ILE A 713 -6.54 -43.60 15.88
N ARG A 714 -7.66 -43.87 16.56
CA ARG A 714 -9.02 -44.03 16.01
C ARG A 714 -9.74 -42.68 15.97
N ASP A 715 -10.68 -42.51 15.03
CA ASP A 715 -11.95 -41.81 15.26
C ASP A 715 -13.01 -42.21 14.19
N PRO A 716 -14.33 -41.90 14.35
CA PRO A 716 -15.34 -42.95 14.17
C PRO A 716 -16.34 -42.83 12.98
N ILE A 717 -16.83 -44.00 12.58
CA ILE A 717 -18.17 -44.34 12.04
C ILE A 717 -18.71 -43.51 10.86
N THR A 718 -18.82 -44.17 9.70
CA THR A 718 -20.02 -44.12 8.85
C THR A 718 -20.28 -45.52 8.25
N ASN A 719 -21.44 -46.10 8.55
CA ASN A 719 -21.89 -47.35 7.93
C ASN A 719 -22.64 -47.03 6.62
N GLY A 720 -22.24 -47.64 5.52
CA GLY A 720 -22.94 -47.62 4.23
C GLY A 720 -22.67 -48.93 3.47
N PRO A 721 -23.60 -49.42 2.63
CA PRO A 721 -23.48 -50.74 2.01
C PRO A 721 -22.39 -50.79 0.95
N SER A 722 -21.69 -51.91 0.88
CA SER A 722 -20.62 -52.18 -0.08
C SER A 722 -21.13 -52.32 -1.51
N SER A 723 -20.56 -51.55 -2.44
CA SER A 723 -20.64 -51.82 -3.89
C SER A 723 -19.23 -51.70 -4.51
N PRO A 724 -18.86 -52.59 -5.44
CA PRO A 724 -17.57 -52.54 -6.13
C PRO A 724 -17.68 -51.62 -7.35
N THR A 725 -17.41 -50.32 -7.17
CA THR A 725 -17.48 -49.35 -8.27
C THR A 725 -16.27 -48.41 -8.26
N GLY A 726 -15.43 -48.51 -9.30
CA GLY A 726 -14.33 -47.58 -9.52
C GLY A 726 -14.81 -46.14 -9.66
N HIS A 727 -14.00 -45.18 -9.21
CA HIS A 727 -14.42 -43.78 -9.15
C HIS A 727 -14.30 -43.10 -10.53
N THR A 728 -15.44 -42.60 -11.04
CA THR A 728 -15.48 -41.79 -12.27
C THR A 728 -15.38 -40.30 -11.95
N TYR A 729 -14.47 -39.59 -12.62
CA TYR A 729 -14.32 -38.13 -12.48
C TYR A 729 -14.61 -37.42 -13.82
N PRO A 730 -14.86 -36.10 -13.82
CA PRO A 730 -14.92 -35.32 -15.07
C PRO A 730 -13.61 -35.41 -15.84
N LEU A 731 -13.70 -35.49 -17.17
CA LEU A 731 -12.53 -35.48 -18.06
C LEU A 731 -11.78 -34.12 -17.94
N PRO A 732 -10.49 -34.10 -17.55
CA PRO A 732 -9.72 -32.85 -17.53
C PRO A 732 -9.55 -32.30 -18.96
N PRO A 733 -9.40 -30.98 -19.16
CA PRO A 733 -9.21 -30.39 -20.49
C PRO A 733 -8.00 -30.96 -21.25
N ARG A 734 -6.97 -31.40 -20.51
CA ARG A 734 -5.81 -32.13 -20.99
C ARG A 734 -5.34 -33.13 -19.93
N LEU A 735 -5.06 -34.34 -20.35
CA LEU A 735 -4.38 -35.35 -19.55
C LEU A 735 -2.86 -35.24 -19.76
N GLY A 736 -2.11 -35.19 -18.67
CA GLY A 736 -0.66 -35.37 -18.66
C GLY A 736 -0.30 -36.82 -18.33
N VAL A 737 0.77 -37.33 -18.92
CA VAL A 737 1.32 -38.66 -18.64
C VAL A 737 2.81 -38.49 -18.39
N CYS A 738 3.32 -39.01 -17.27
CA CYS A 738 4.74 -39.05 -16.94
C CYS A 738 5.19 -40.51 -16.80
N LEU A 739 6.14 -40.95 -17.62
CA LEU A 739 6.84 -42.22 -17.43
C LEU A 739 8.14 -41.96 -16.66
N ASP A 740 8.38 -42.75 -15.63
CA ASP A 740 9.66 -42.88 -14.94
C ASP A 740 10.19 -44.29 -15.22
N PHE A 741 11.00 -44.39 -16.28
CA PHE A 741 11.44 -45.67 -16.85
C PHE A 741 12.23 -46.49 -15.81
N GLU A 742 13.15 -45.83 -15.11
CA GLU A 742 14.00 -46.42 -14.06
C GLU A 742 13.20 -47.01 -12.89
N LYS A 743 11.96 -46.54 -12.66
CA LYS A 743 11.07 -47.01 -11.60
C LYS A 743 9.92 -47.89 -12.09
N GLY A 744 9.84 -48.19 -13.39
CA GLY A 744 8.70 -48.92 -13.98
C GLY A 744 7.35 -48.28 -13.69
N ARG A 745 7.28 -46.93 -13.67
CA ARG A 745 6.16 -46.18 -13.06
C ARG A 745 5.57 -45.15 -14.00
N VAL A 746 4.24 -45.09 -14.05
CA VAL A 746 3.47 -44.17 -14.89
C VAL A 746 2.52 -43.36 -14.01
N THR A 747 2.69 -42.04 -13.98
CA THR A 747 1.81 -41.14 -13.24
C THR A 747 1.04 -40.26 -14.21
N PHE A 748 -0.29 -40.24 -14.06
CA PHE A 748 -1.21 -39.44 -14.86
C PHE A 748 -1.57 -38.16 -14.11
N TYR A 749 -1.68 -37.05 -14.81
CA TYR A 749 -1.88 -35.71 -14.24
C TYR A 749 -3.03 -34.96 -14.92
N ASP A 750 -3.65 -34.03 -14.20
CA ASP A 750 -4.33 -32.91 -14.85
C ASP A 750 -3.27 -31.95 -15.39
N ALA A 751 -3.13 -31.85 -16.72
CA ALA A 751 -2.10 -31.02 -17.35
C ALA A 751 -2.41 -29.51 -17.32
N HIS A 752 -3.45 -29.07 -16.61
CA HIS A 752 -3.63 -27.66 -16.25
C HIS A 752 -3.06 -27.35 -14.85
N SER A 753 -3.43 -28.14 -13.83
CA SER A 753 -2.97 -27.91 -12.45
C SER A 753 -1.69 -28.67 -12.05
N LEU A 754 -1.19 -29.58 -12.91
CA LEU A 754 -0.12 -30.55 -12.66
C LEU A 754 -0.32 -31.36 -11.37
N ARG A 755 -1.58 -31.59 -11.00
CA ARG A 755 -1.95 -32.50 -9.89
C ARG A 755 -1.99 -33.95 -10.40
N PRO A 756 -1.39 -34.91 -9.69
CA PRO A 756 -1.52 -36.31 -10.03
C PRO A 756 -2.98 -36.77 -9.85
N LEU A 757 -3.48 -37.53 -10.81
CA LEU A 757 -4.81 -38.12 -10.84
C LEU A 757 -4.78 -39.60 -10.45
N TRP A 758 -3.81 -40.34 -10.99
CA TRP A 758 -3.63 -41.77 -10.75
C TRP A 758 -2.19 -42.19 -11.08
N GLU A 759 -1.73 -43.28 -10.48
CA GLU A 759 -0.39 -43.83 -10.67
C GLU A 759 -0.46 -45.36 -10.79
N GLY A 760 0.30 -45.91 -11.74
CA GLY A 760 0.41 -47.34 -12.00
C GLY A 760 1.84 -47.75 -12.37
N HIS A 761 2.02 -49.05 -12.59
CA HIS A 761 3.30 -49.63 -12.98
C HIS A 761 3.25 -50.13 -14.43
N VAL A 762 4.41 -50.24 -15.07
CA VAL A 762 4.60 -50.83 -16.40
C VAL A 762 5.94 -51.55 -16.46
N ASP A 763 6.01 -52.63 -17.22
CA ASP A 763 7.28 -53.30 -17.52
C ASP A 763 8.19 -52.42 -18.39
N CYS A 764 9.39 -52.17 -17.89
CA CYS A 764 10.48 -51.44 -18.57
C CYS A 764 11.65 -52.37 -18.94
N SER A 765 11.42 -53.68 -19.08
CA SER A 765 12.41 -54.67 -19.53
C SER A 765 12.96 -54.40 -20.95
N GLY A 766 12.28 -53.56 -21.74
CA GLY A 766 12.66 -53.12 -23.07
C GLY A 766 12.02 -51.77 -23.43
N PRO A 767 11.97 -51.39 -24.73
CA PRO A 767 11.45 -50.09 -25.15
C PRO A 767 9.95 -49.91 -24.86
N VAL A 768 9.61 -48.82 -24.17
CA VAL A 768 8.22 -48.49 -23.78
C VAL A 768 7.73 -47.28 -24.58
N CYS A 769 6.61 -47.42 -25.29
CA CYS A 769 6.09 -46.38 -26.16
C CYS A 769 4.83 -45.72 -25.58
N PRO A 770 4.61 -44.40 -25.83
CA PRO A 770 3.30 -43.77 -25.68
C PRO A 770 2.26 -44.50 -26.54
N ALA A 771 1.11 -44.87 -25.96
CA ALA A 771 0.11 -45.69 -26.62
C ALA A 771 -1.31 -45.17 -26.40
N PHE A 772 -2.14 -45.29 -27.43
CA PHE A 772 -3.49 -44.74 -27.51
C PHE A 772 -4.42 -45.76 -28.18
N CYS A 773 -5.41 -46.25 -27.44
CA CYS A 773 -6.35 -47.27 -27.91
C CYS A 773 -7.75 -46.66 -28.02
N PHE A 774 -8.39 -46.76 -29.17
CA PHE A 774 -9.73 -46.23 -29.45
C PHE A 774 -10.72 -47.39 -29.54
N ILE A 775 -11.87 -47.25 -28.86
CA ILE A 775 -12.94 -48.26 -28.82
C ILE A 775 -14.27 -47.54 -29.07
N GLY A 776 -15.05 -47.99 -30.06
CA GLY A 776 -16.36 -47.40 -30.38
C GLY A 776 -16.31 -45.98 -30.98
N GLY A 777 -15.13 -45.49 -31.36
CA GLY A 777 -14.92 -44.17 -31.94
C GLY A 777 -14.55 -43.09 -30.92
N GLY A 778 -13.67 -42.18 -31.35
CA GLY A 778 -13.15 -41.11 -30.49
C GLY A 778 -12.09 -40.28 -31.18
N ALA A 779 -11.71 -39.16 -30.57
CA ALA A 779 -10.65 -38.30 -31.08
C ALA A 779 -9.71 -37.83 -29.97
N LEU A 780 -8.43 -37.73 -30.32
CA LEU A 780 -7.34 -37.31 -29.45
C LEU A 780 -6.43 -36.31 -30.17
N GLN A 781 -5.93 -35.32 -29.45
CA GLN A 781 -4.94 -34.36 -29.91
C GLN A 781 -3.77 -34.30 -28.92
N LEU A 782 -2.55 -34.49 -29.42
CA LEU A 782 -1.31 -34.30 -28.65
C LEU A 782 -1.07 -32.80 -28.41
N GLN A 783 -0.54 -32.45 -27.24
CA GLN A 783 -0.15 -31.09 -26.91
C GLN A 783 1.09 -30.67 -27.72
N GLU A 784 0.96 -29.60 -28.49
CA GLU A 784 2.08 -28.97 -29.20
C GLU A 784 3.07 -28.32 -28.23
N LEU A 785 4.35 -28.32 -28.65
CA LEU A 785 5.41 -27.57 -27.99
C LEU A 785 5.17 -26.07 -28.13
N VAL A 786 5.45 -25.30 -27.07
CA VAL A 786 5.43 -23.84 -27.08
C VAL A 786 6.39 -23.30 -28.13
N ALA A 787 7.55 -23.94 -28.32
CA ALA A 787 8.52 -23.56 -29.35
C ALA A 787 7.96 -23.57 -30.79
N ASN A 788 6.92 -24.35 -31.07
CA ASN A 788 6.29 -24.46 -32.40
C ASN A 788 5.11 -23.49 -32.59
N ARG A 789 4.71 -22.77 -31.54
CA ARG A 789 3.48 -21.95 -31.52
C ARG A 789 3.74 -20.56 -32.09
N ASN A 790 3.38 -20.35 -33.36
CA ASN A 790 3.45 -19.03 -33.99
C ASN A 790 2.63 -17.99 -33.22
N ALA A 791 3.23 -16.82 -32.94
CA ALA A 791 2.70 -15.81 -32.02
C ALA A 791 1.32 -15.25 -32.39
N ASP A 792 0.94 -15.29 -33.67
CA ASP A 792 -0.34 -14.78 -34.19
C ASP A 792 -1.50 -15.80 -34.20
N GLN A 793 -1.28 -17.04 -33.74
CA GLN A 793 -2.37 -18.02 -33.70
C GLN A 793 -3.36 -17.71 -32.56
N THR A 794 -4.44 -17.02 -32.94
CA THR A 794 -5.74 -17.12 -32.24
C THR A 794 -6.05 -18.60 -31.96
N PRO A 795 -6.65 -18.95 -30.80
CA PRO A 795 -7.00 -20.34 -30.52
C PRO A 795 -7.90 -20.84 -31.65
N VAL A 796 -7.48 -21.93 -32.31
CA VAL A 796 -8.19 -22.50 -33.44
C VAL A 796 -9.64 -22.72 -33.02
N ARG A 797 -10.55 -21.90 -33.57
CA ARG A 797 -11.99 -22.14 -33.45
C ARG A 797 -12.21 -23.61 -33.80
N ARG A 798 -12.85 -24.37 -32.91
CA ARG A 798 -13.26 -25.76 -33.16
C ARG A 798 -13.74 -25.85 -34.60
N VAL A 799 -12.98 -26.52 -35.46
CA VAL A 799 -13.31 -26.62 -36.87
C VAL A 799 -14.46 -27.61 -36.95
N THR A 800 -15.68 -27.07 -36.89
CA THR A 800 -16.87 -27.83 -37.25
C THR A 800 -16.78 -28.06 -38.76
N ILE A 801 -16.10 -29.14 -39.14
CA ILE A 801 -16.12 -29.65 -40.51
C ILE A 801 -17.57 -30.03 -40.75
N GLN A 802 -18.31 -29.20 -41.49
CA GLN A 802 -19.65 -29.56 -41.93
C GLN A 802 -19.54 -30.85 -42.76
N PRO A 803 -20.31 -31.90 -42.45
CA PRO A 803 -20.38 -33.03 -43.36
C PRO A 803 -20.94 -32.53 -44.69
N ARG A 804 -20.20 -32.74 -45.77
CA ARG A 804 -20.74 -32.55 -47.12
C ARG A 804 -21.83 -33.59 -47.33
N VAL A 805 -23.08 -33.19 -47.11
CA VAL A 805 -24.23 -33.92 -47.66
C VAL A 805 -24.22 -33.66 -49.17
N SER A 806 -23.84 -34.68 -49.93
CA SER A 806 -24.07 -34.74 -51.36
C SER A 806 -25.54 -35.05 -51.61
N ASN A 807 -26.25 -34.11 -52.22
CA ASN A 807 -27.44 -34.37 -53.04
C ASN A 807 -27.01 -34.53 -54.50
#